data_AF-A0A6A5S105-F1
#
_entry.id   AF-A0A6A5S105-F1
#
_cell.length_a   1.000
_cell.length_b   1.000
_cell.length_c   1.000
_cell.angle_alpha   90.00
_cell.angle_beta   90.00
_cell.angle_gamma   90.00
#
_symmetry.space_group_name_H-M   'P 1'
#
loop_
_entity.id
_entity.type
_entity.pdbx_description
1 polymer ?
#
loop_
_entity_poly.entity_id
_entity_poly.type
_entity_poly.pdbx_seq_one_letter_code
_entity_poly.pdbx_strand_id
1 'polypeptide(L)'
;MVAQNRHEGDDNSGRSAPKRQTRRPTRFMFIDSSNGGVNAKPDRTVRSFVMKSARNRKTWSTRPRSPKEEDLVDAQSPEQLSDCTAVRYEPACSGDFWALQDIRKDSLWDSQAPASPASSRNGSILSSYGGNYTCEIPSSSYISSLMAAEYNHAAHAFDVPLEQRACLTQRPDSSLRSQSPFDCLSVHLDPYAQQLLHQFVEGSAPRLIPIDLHRFSSVAATDWIARCIQSRNGAPYIYAALTASARSAGLNSEAYKWRAITEVNKLLSNPTTSIDDTTIATVLILLAMEESDLADPRRQGNDRECSLSANNAHLNGLKTMIRQRGGLTSLNSNRCLQVFILMHSTAQCITTFRRPYAMLLGPTGKIEDYAAMSHLDSHHLAISIPFQRLYSDGVLLNIIRSVNLFILDLADWYKTGQNSCPLDPFELQKHACLLTYRLFEWYQTGEEFELGGKIGRTPLDQSICLAHLIFLVMATEPLARSIGSRLAKIVLKLRQALQRVPLLHWAAAPEAFIWTLTVGALAAKDLRQISNVQPSELAFYVQYSQLAFPSEDHNRLASSQGILQQVRQCPWIPSIFDARSRRLWVQMGLCMSETEDVYESSSEEDGLPVDDEHALGQSTTARFFPAMKSGSKKSSPRWMAESERKRNGSRVESRFSSCASSYL
;
A
#
# COMPACT_ATOMS: atom_id res chain seq x y z
N MET A 1 -72.49 20.76 54.48
CA MET A 1 -71.14 21.28 54.80
C MET A 1 -70.33 21.29 53.51
N VAL A 2 -70.22 22.49 52.94
CA VAL A 2 -69.51 22.82 51.71
C VAL A 2 -68.47 23.86 52.12
N ALA A 3 -67.23 23.75 51.63
CA ALA A 3 -66.32 24.88 51.55
C ALA A 3 -65.36 24.68 50.37
N GLN A 4 -65.60 25.47 49.33
CA GLN A 4 -64.68 25.76 48.24
C GLN A 4 -63.45 26.52 48.78
N ASN A 5 -62.32 26.38 48.10
CA ASN A 5 -61.55 27.56 47.70
C ASN A 5 -60.70 27.27 46.45
N ARG A 6 -60.85 28.19 45.49
CA ARG A 6 -60.03 28.35 44.28
C ARG A 6 -58.77 29.14 44.63
N HIS A 7 -57.66 28.86 43.96
CA HIS A 7 -56.83 29.92 43.39
C HIS A 7 -56.03 29.40 42.18
N GLU A 8 -56.20 30.10 41.07
CA GLU A 8 -55.33 30.21 39.88
C GLU A 8 -53.90 30.58 40.35
N GLY A 9 -52.78 30.17 39.76
CA GLY A 9 -52.42 30.00 38.35
C GLY A 9 -51.06 30.72 38.21
N ASP A 10 -49.99 30.02 37.83
CA ASP A 10 -48.81 30.68 37.27
C ASP A 10 -47.97 29.69 36.44
N ASP A 11 -48.05 29.86 35.13
CA ASP A 11 -47.20 29.24 34.13
C ASP A 11 -45.85 29.96 34.12
N ASN A 12 -44.76 29.29 34.49
CA ASN A 12 -43.44 29.77 34.09
C ASN A 12 -42.50 28.67 33.60
N SER A 13 -42.22 28.81 32.31
CA SER A 13 -41.37 28.06 31.42
C SER A 13 -40.00 27.65 31.99
N GLY A 14 -39.86 26.38 32.36
CA GLY A 14 -38.57 25.74 32.59
C GLY A 14 -37.81 25.55 31.26
N ARG A 15 -36.93 26.49 30.91
CA ARG A 15 -35.89 26.29 29.88
C ARG A 15 -34.96 25.16 30.31
N SER A 16 -35.21 23.96 29.81
CA SER A 16 -34.28 22.83 29.91
C SER A 16 -32.97 23.19 29.22
N ALA A 17 -31.89 23.35 29.99
CA ALA A 17 -30.54 23.56 29.46
C ALA A 17 -30.18 22.41 28.50
N PRO A 18 -29.61 22.70 27.32
CA PRO A 18 -29.24 21.65 26.38
C PRO A 18 -28.20 20.75 27.04
N LYS A 19 -28.53 19.45 27.18
CA LYS A 19 -27.60 18.40 27.60
C LYS A 19 -26.33 18.54 26.77
N ARG A 20 -25.25 19.02 27.40
CA ARG A 20 -23.90 19.06 26.81
C ARG A 20 -23.51 17.62 26.51
N GLN A 21 -23.74 17.18 25.27
CA GLN A 21 -23.13 15.97 24.75
C GLN A 21 -21.62 16.15 24.93
N THR A 22 -21.03 15.34 25.78
CA THR A 22 -19.59 15.23 25.99
C THR A 22 -18.96 14.77 24.69
N ARG A 23 -18.64 15.73 23.81
CA ARG A 23 -17.87 15.50 22.58
C ARG A 23 -16.54 14.90 23.00
N ARG A 24 -16.33 13.62 22.68
CA ARG A 24 -15.04 12.97 22.86
C ARG A 24 -14.00 13.80 22.09
N PRO A 25 -12.88 14.20 22.71
CA PRO A 25 -11.88 15.01 22.03
C PRO A 25 -11.33 14.23 20.83
N THR A 26 -11.34 14.86 19.66
CA THR A 26 -10.64 14.39 18.47
C THR A 26 -9.18 14.11 18.87
N ARG A 27 -8.60 12.97 18.47
CA ARG A 27 -7.24 12.59 18.88
C ARG A 27 -6.15 13.12 17.95
N PHE A 28 -6.48 13.38 16.68
CA PHE A 28 -5.57 13.89 15.65
C PHE A 28 -6.35 14.71 14.61
N MET A 29 -5.62 15.47 13.78
CA MET A 29 -6.15 16.28 12.68
C MET A 29 -5.12 16.32 11.55
N PHE A 30 -5.57 16.31 10.29
CA PHE A 30 -4.69 16.41 9.13
C PHE A 30 -4.47 17.88 8.75
N ILE A 31 -3.25 18.19 8.32
CA ILE A 31 -2.83 19.55 7.95
C ILE A 31 -2.37 19.50 6.50
N ASP A 32 -2.79 20.48 5.71
CA ASP A 32 -2.29 20.65 4.35
C ASP A 32 -0.98 21.43 4.35
N SER A 33 0.03 20.89 3.67
CA SER A 33 1.36 21.49 3.48
C SER A 33 1.45 22.41 2.26
N SER A 34 0.45 22.40 1.36
CA SER A 34 0.52 23.03 0.04
C SER A 34 0.49 24.56 0.03
N ASN A 35 -0.06 25.20 1.07
CA ASN A 35 -0.26 26.65 1.11
C ASN A 35 0.96 27.47 1.60
N GLY A 36 2.16 26.88 1.55
CA GLY A 36 3.41 27.56 1.89
C GLY A 36 3.56 27.79 3.39
N GLY A 37 4.63 27.24 3.95
CA GLY A 37 4.99 27.39 5.36
C GLY A 37 4.97 28.84 5.87
N VAL A 38 4.76 28.94 7.18
CA VAL A 38 4.94 30.10 8.08
C VAL A 38 3.86 31.21 8.04
N ASN A 39 3.21 31.55 6.92
CA ASN A 39 2.31 32.73 6.87
C ASN A 39 0.83 32.48 6.55
N ALA A 40 0.41 31.28 6.15
CA ALA A 40 -1.01 30.96 6.05
C ALA A 40 -1.61 30.74 7.45
N LYS A 41 -2.49 31.66 7.90
CA LYS A 41 -3.23 31.47 9.16
C LYS A 41 -3.97 30.13 9.09
N PRO A 42 -3.67 29.14 9.96
CA PRO A 42 -4.32 27.84 9.90
C PRO A 42 -5.84 28.01 10.07
N ASP A 43 -6.66 27.08 9.59
CA ASP A 43 -8.11 27.18 9.84
C ASP A 43 -8.40 27.32 11.36
N ARG A 44 -9.45 28.04 11.72
CA ARG A 44 -9.87 28.26 13.11
C ARG A 44 -10.00 26.92 13.85
N THR A 45 -10.46 25.89 13.15
CA THR A 45 -10.59 24.52 13.68
C THR A 45 -9.21 23.94 14.02
N VAL A 46 -8.25 24.01 13.10
CA VAL A 46 -6.86 23.56 13.30
C VAL A 46 -6.19 24.32 14.43
N ARG A 47 -6.30 25.65 14.45
CA ARG A 47 -5.79 26.49 15.55
C ARG A 47 -6.40 26.08 16.89
N SER A 48 -7.71 25.86 16.95
CA SER A 48 -8.38 25.44 18.19
C SER A 48 -7.92 24.06 18.67
N PHE A 49 -7.68 23.13 17.73
CA PHE A 49 -7.20 21.79 18.01
C PHE A 49 -5.77 21.82 18.56
N VAL A 50 -4.85 22.51 17.86
CA VAL A 50 -3.46 22.66 18.29
C VAL A 50 -3.37 23.35 19.66
N MET A 51 -4.12 24.44 19.86
CA MET A 51 -4.13 25.15 21.15
C MET A 51 -4.72 24.31 22.28
N LYS A 52 -5.76 23.50 22.00
CA LYS A 52 -6.34 22.59 23.00
C LYS A 52 -5.38 21.44 23.34
N SER A 53 -4.71 20.88 22.35
CA SER A 53 -3.69 19.84 22.54
C SER A 53 -2.50 20.38 23.35
N ALA A 54 -2.00 21.58 23.02
CA ALA A 54 -0.92 22.25 23.74
C ALA A 54 -1.31 22.56 25.20
N ARG A 55 -2.53 23.06 25.44
CA ARG A 55 -3.10 23.29 26.79
C ARG A 55 -3.22 22.00 27.61
N ASN A 56 -3.54 20.89 26.97
CA ASN A 56 -3.69 19.61 27.66
C ASN A 56 -2.34 18.93 27.94
N ARG A 57 -1.30 19.19 27.13
CA ARG A 57 0.04 18.61 27.30
C ARG A 57 0.94 19.39 28.27
N LYS A 58 0.78 20.70 28.36
CA LYS A 58 1.44 21.51 29.40
C LYS A 58 0.39 21.90 30.44
N THR A 59 0.45 21.29 31.63
CA THR A 59 -0.17 21.90 32.82
C THR A 59 0.55 23.23 33.05
N TRP A 60 0.01 24.32 32.50
CA TRP A 60 0.47 25.66 32.85
C TRP A 60 0.19 25.86 34.33
N SER A 61 1.19 25.57 35.16
CA SER A 61 1.21 25.98 36.56
C SER A 61 1.43 27.48 36.56
N THR A 62 0.41 28.22 36.95
CA THR A 62 0.51 29.66 37.25
C THR A 62 1.08 29.92 38.65
N ARG A 63 1.56 28.88 39.37
CA ARG A 63 2.20 29.10 40.66
C ARG A 63 3.54 29.81 40.45
N PRO A 64 3.75 31.01 41.04
CA PRO A 64 5.04 31.65 41.04
C PRO A 64 6.06 30.71 41.68
N ARG A 65 7.15 30.41 40.96
CA ARG A 65 8.29 29.68 41.53
C ARG A 65 8.89 30.59 42.60
N SER A 66 8.84 30.16 43.85
CA SER A 66 9.62 30.76 44.93
C SER A 66 11.12 30.60 44.62
N PRO A 67 11.96 31.59 44.96
CA PRO A 67 13.39 31.53 44.73
C PRO A 67 14.00 30.37 45.50
N LYS A 68 14.89 29.66 44.82
CA LYS A 68 15.57 28.46 45.28
C LYS A 68 16.87 28.89 45.98
N GLU A 69 16.99 28.59 47.27
CA GLU A 69 18.21 28.74 48.05
C GLU A 69 19.33 27.89 47.43
N GLU A 70 20.48 28.53 47.20
CA GLU A 70 21.74 27.93 46.80
C GLU A 70 22.45 27.43 48.06
N ASP A 71 22.62 26.12 48.18
CA ASP A 71 23.63 25.55 49.08
C ASP A 71 24.78 24.97 48.25
N LEU A 72 25.90 25.65 48.39
CA LEU A 72 27.26 25.18 48.14
C LEU A 72 27.59 24.05 49.11
N VAL A 73 28.24 22.97 48.67
CA VAL A 73 29.44 22.38 49.33
C VAL A 73 30.18 21.49 48.33
N ASP A 74 31.49 21.75 48.28
CA ASP A 74 32.61 21.06 47.64
C ASP A 74 32.79 19.57 48.00
N ALA A 75 33.47 18.85 47.11
CA ALA A 75 34.77 18.18 47.37
C ALA A 75 34.94 16.77 46.75
N GLN A 76 35.93 16.68 45.86
CA GLN A 76 37.01 15.67 45.78
C GLN A 76 36.66 14.17 45.55
N SER A 77 36.92 13.70 44.31
CA SER A 77 37.88 12.64 43.85
C SER A 77 38.35 11.51 44.80
N PRO A 78 39.02 10.43 44.30
CA PRO A 78 38.90 9.62 43.08
C PRO A 78 39.05 8.07 43.34
N GLU A 79 39.13 7.27 42.27
CA GLU A 79 39.77 5.93 42.13
C GLU A 79 39.24 4.70 42.90
N GLN A 80 38.93 3.61 42.17
CA GLN A 80 39.68 2.34 42.28
C GLN A 80 39.25 1.28 41.25
N LEU A 81 40.26 0.69 40.60
CA LEU A 81 40.22 -0.57 39.85
C LEU A 81 39.98 -1.76 40.77
N SER A 82 39.39 -2.85 40.23
CA SER A 82 39.74 -4.22 40.65
C SER A 82 39.37 -5.25 39.58
N ASP A 83 40.31 -6.19 39.44
CA ASP A 83 40.51 -7.20 38.41
C ASP A 83 39.66 -8.48 38.50
N CYS A 84 39.66 -9.16 37.34
CA CYS A 84 39.71 -10.61 37.07
C CYS A 84 38.98 -11.64 37.94
N THR A 85 38.21 -12.53 37.27
CA THR A 85 38.51 -13.99 37.35
C THR A 85 38.00 -14.77 36.15
N ALA A 86 38.75 -15.81 35.81
CA ALA A 86 38.72 -16.59 34.58
C ALA A 86 38.05 -17.97 34.74
N VAL A 87 37.49 -18.46 33.62
CA VAL A 87 37.48 -19.85 33.10
C VAL A 87 36.82 -20.98 33.91
N ARG A 88 35.85 -21.66 33.28
CA ARG A 88 35.83 -23.13 33.20
C ARG A 88 34.99 -23.65 32.02
N TYR A 89 35.59 -24.54 31.23
CA TYR A 89 35.02 -25.32 30.12
C TYR A 89 34.56 -26.71 30.61
N GLU A 90 33.84 -27.42 29.71
CA GLU A 90 33.56 -28.87 29.60
C GLU A 90 32.11 -29.34 29.93
N PRO A 91 31.59 -30.41 29.28
CA PRO A 91 30.41 -30.32 28.41
C PRO A 91 29.36 -31.45 28.65
N ALA A 92 28.37 -31.49 27.73
CA ALA A 92 27.64 -32.68 27.22
C ALA A 92 26.11 -32.78 27.46
N CYS A 93 25.43 -32.96 26.32
CA CYS A 93 24.27 -33.80 26.01
C CYS A 93 22.85 -33.55 26.57
N SER A 94 21.96 -33.35 25.59
CA SER A 94 20.66 -34.03 25.38
C SER A 94 19.49 -33.75 26.32
N GLY A 95 18.38 -33.33 25.71
CA GLY A 95 17.05 -33.44 26.30
C GLY A 95 16.08 -32.39 25.79
N ASP A 96 15.18 -32.82 24.90
CA ASP A 96 14.03 -32.08 24.38
C ASP A 96 13.16 -31.42 25.47
N PHE A 97 12.36 -30.45 25.01
CA PHE A 97 11.20 -29.78 25.63
C PHE A 97 11.42 -28.33 26.06
N TRP A 98 10.91 -27.39 25.24
CA TRP A 98 10.42 -26.11 25.72
C TRP A 98 9.11 -25.73 25.03
N ALA A 99 8.01 -25.89 25.76
CA ALA A 99 6.81 -25.10 25.60
C ALA A 99 7.14 -23.67 26.05
N LEU A 100 7.10 -22.71 25.13
CA LEU A 100 7.40 -21.31 25.42
C LEU A 100 6.14 -20.62 25.99
N GLN A 101 6.04 -20.56 27.31
CA GLN A 101 5.26 -19.56 28.02
C GLN A 101 6.18 -18.43 28.48
N ASP A 102 5.66 -17.20 28.35
CA ASP A 102 6.11 -15.93 28.94
C ASP A 102 7.57 -15.50 28.73
N ILE A 103 7.75 -14.64 27.72
CA ILE A 103 8.82 -13.64 27.70
C ILE A 103 8.18 -12.25 27.67
N ARG A 104 8.50 -11.48 28.72
CA ARG A 104 8.20 -10.06 28.94
C ARG A 104 8.38 -9.22 27.67
N LYS A 105 7.33 -8.46 27.35
CA LYS A 105 7.38 -7.31 26.44
C LYS A 105 7.99 -6.11 27.15
N ASP A 106 9.27 -5.87 26.93
CA ASP A 106 9.87 -4.55 27.07
C ASP A 106 10.38 -4.10 25.71
N SER A 107 9.50 -3.45 24.94
CA SER A 107 9.92 -2.55 23.87
C SER A 107 9.04 -1.30 23.89
N LEU A 108 9.59 -0.29 24.55
CA LEU A 108 9.45 1.16 24.35
C LEU A 108 8.28 1.63 23.43
N TRP A 109 7.05 1.60 23.96
CA TRP A 109 5.93 2.39 23.46
C TRP A 109 5.40 3.26 24.59
N ASP A 110 5.98 4.45 24.76
CA ASP A 110 5.46 5.44 25.71
C ASP A 110 4.25 6.17 25.13
N SER A 111 3.07 5.87 25.68
CA SER A 111 2.17 6.85 26.33
C SER A 111 0.83 6.18 26.63
N GLN A 112 0.68 5.76 27.88
CA GLN A 112 -0.56 5.26 28.47
C GLN A 112 -1.65 6.34 28.51
N ALA A 113 -2.89 5.93 28.27
CA ALA A 113 -4.09 6.60 28.79
C ALA A 113 -5.02 5.51 29.37
N PRO A 114 -5.72 5.80 30.48
CA PRO A 114 -6.25 4.77 31.37
C PRO A 114 -7.49 4.09 30.77
N ALA A 115 -7.49 2.76 30.73
CA ALA A 115 -8.69 1.97 30.53
C ALA A 115 -9.46 1.90 31.86
N SER A 116 -10.72 2.32 31.85
CA SER A 116 -11.68 2.04 32.92
C SER A 116 -12.42 0.72 32.62
N PRO A 117 -12.94 0.04 33.66
CA PRO A 117 -13.08 -1.41 33.66
C PRO A 117 -14.40 -1.89 33.04
N ALA A 118 -14.34 -3.09 32.48
CA ALA A 118 -15.49 -3.86 32.04
C ALA A 118 -16.35 -4.28 33.24
N SER A 119 -17.63 -3.98 33.15
CA SER A 119 -18.66 -4.48 34.06
C SER A 119 -18.98 -5.94 33.71
N SER A 120 -18.56 -6.85 34.58
CA SER A 120 -19.05 -8.22 34.64
C SER A 120 -20.53 -8.23 35.06
N ARG A 121 -21.36 -8.97 34.32
CA ARG A 121 -22.60 -9.53 34.89
C ARG A 121 -22.65 -11.01 34.56
N ASN A 122 -22.47 -11.81 35.60
CA ASN A 122 -22.64 -13.25 35.64
C ASN A 122 -24.10 -13.66 35.42
N GLY A 123 -24.26 -14.88 34.91
CA GLY A 123 -25.29 -15.80 35.36
C GLY A 123 -26.15 -16.39 34.25
N SER A 124 -25.84 -17.60 33.80
CA SER A 124 -26.65 -18.75 34.24
C SER A 124 -25.99 -20.09 33.89
N ILE A 125 -26.14 -20.99 34.84
CA ILE A 125 -25.75 -22.40 34.87
C ILE A 125 -26.94 -23.20 34.30
N LEU A 126 -26.67 -24.20 33.44
CA LEU A 126 -27.08 -25.62 33.63
C LEU A 126 -27.01 -26.46 32.33
N SER A 127 -26.45 -27.66 32.53
CA SER A 127 -26.74 -28.96 31.91
C SER A 127 -26.51 -29.19 30.41
N SER A 128 -25.41 -29.89 30.15
CA SER A 128 -25.30 -31.11 29.34
C SER A 128 -26.60 -31.77 28.86
N TYR A 129 -26.74 -31.92 27.54
CA TYR A 129 -27.29 -33.11 26.88
C TYR A 129 -26.68 -33.24 25.48
N GLY A 130 -26.17 -34.43 25.17
CA GLY A 130 -25.62 -34.78 23.86
C GLY A 130 -26.72 -34.95 22.82
N GLY A 131 -26.40 -34.56 21.58
CA GLY A 131 -27.27 -34.76 20.43
C GLY A 131 -26.45 -34.60 19.15
N ASN A 132 -26.18 -35.73 18.48
CA ASN A 132 -25.68 -35.77 17.12
C ASN A 132 -26.70 -35.13 16.19
N TYR A 133 -26.31 -34.06 15.50
CA TYR A 133 -27.04 -33.56 14.34
C TYR A 133 -26.06 -33.31 13.19
N THR A 134 -26.17 -34.18 12.19
CA THR A 134 -25.77 -33.96 10.80
C THR A 134 -26.54 -32.77 10.26
N CYS A 135 -25.83 -31.72 9.81
CA CYS A 135 -26.44 -30.59 9.14
C CYS A 135 -26.06 -30.62 7.66
N GLU A 136 -27.09 -30.79 6.83
CA GLU A 136 -27.06 -30.76 5.38
C GLU A 136 -26.66 -29.37 4.85
N ILE A 137 -25.87 -29.38 3.79
CA ILE A 137 -25.45 -28.20 3.02
C ILE A 137 -26.50 -27.98 1.91
N PRO A 138 -27.04 -26.77 1.71
CA PRO A 138 -27.85 -26.51 0.53
C PRO A 138 -26.94 -26.22 -0.67
N SER A 139 -26.99 -27.15 -1.63
CA SER A 139 -26.46 -27.03 -2.98
C SER A 139 -27.22 -25.94 -3.76
N SER A 140 -26.53 -24.88 -4.17
CA SER A 140 -27.07 -23.90 -5.13
C SER A 140 -26.38 -24.09 -6.48
N SER A 141 -27.08 -24.80 -7.35
CA SER A 141 -26.79 -25.01 -8.76
C SER A 141 -27.15 -23.77 -9.60
N TYR A 142 -26.19 -23.14 -10.26
CA TYR A 142 -26.41 -22.45 -11.54
C TYR A 142 -25.11 -22.46 -12.38
N ILE A 143 -25.00 -23.47 -13.22
CA ILE A 143 -24.25 -23.43 -14.48
C ILE A 143 -25.31 -23.48 -15.58
N SER A 144 -25.32 -22.51 -16.50
CA SER A 144 -25.65 -22.81 -17.89
C SER A 144 -25.02 -21.77 -18.82
N SER A 145 -24.15 -22.28 -19.69
CA SER A 145 -23.57 -21.60 -20.83
C SER A 145 -24.37 -21.92 -22.10
N LEU A 146 -24.44 -20.93 -22.99
CA LEU A 146 -24.44 -20.98 -24.47
C LEU A 146 -25.39 -21.94 -25.22
N MET A 147 -26.16 -21.39 -26.17
CA MET A 147 -25.74 -21.32 -27.58
C MET A 147 -26.77 -20.57 -28.45
N ALA A 148 -26.25 -20.04 -29.56
CA ALA A 148 -26.93 -19.29 -30.62
C ALA A 148 -27.86 -20.14 -31.49
N ALA A 149 -28.86 -19.49 -32.10
CA ALA A 149 -29.38 -19.86 -33.42
C ALA A 149 -30.09 -18.66 -34.08
N GLU A 150 -29.84 -18.54 -35.37
CA GLU A 150 -30.26 -17.51 -36.32
C GLU A 150 -31.70 -17.66 -36.85
N TYR A 151 -32.23 -16.52 -37.30
CA TYR A 151 -33.16 -16.27 -38.42
C TYR A 151 -34.56 -16.94 -38.53
N ASN A 152 -35.54 -16.01 -38.70
CA ASN A 152 -36.67 -15.95 -39.65
C ASN A 152 -38.12 -16.02 -39.12
N HIS A 153 -38.85 -14.95 -39.50
CA HIS A 153 -40.27 -14.83 -39.89
C HIS A 153 -41.37 -15.58 -39.12
N ALA A 154 -42.31 -14.83 -38.54
CA ALA A 154 -43.63 -14.60 -39.15
C ALA A 154 -44.52 -13.69 -38.28
N ALA A 155 -45.38 -12.94 -38.97
CA ALA A 155 -46.40 -12.03 -38.47
C ALA A 155 -47.49 -12.74 -37.66
N HIS A 156 -48.12 -12.01 -36.71
CA HIS A 156 -49.54 -12.07 -36.29
C HIS A 156 -49.71 -11.00 -35.19
N ALA A 157 -50.19 -9.79 -35.48
CA ALA A 157 -51.61 -9.42 -35.63
C ALA A 157 -52.45 -9.80 -34.40
N PHE A 158 -52.62 -8.87 -33.46
CA PHE A 158 -53.78 -8.80 -32.57
C PHE A 158 -54.18 -7.34 -32.33
N ASP A 159 -55.25 -6.95 -33.04
CA ASP A 159 -56.11 -5.80 -32.79
C ASP A 159 -56.95 -6.04 -31.53
N VAL A 160 -57.02 -5.07 -30.59
CA VAL A 160 -58.17 -4.80 -29.72
C VAL A 160 -58.14 -3.30 -29.30
N PRO A 161 -59.29 -2.59 -29.19
CA PRO A 161 -59.42 -1.21 -29.67
C PRO A 161 -59.39 -0.08 -28.62
N LEU A 162 -59.35 1.14 -29.19
CA LEU A 162 -59.56 2.47 -28.60
C LEU A 162 -60.86 2.59 -27.78
N GLU A 163 -60.75 3.21 -26.60
CA GLU A 163 -61.64 4.20 -25.95
C GLU A 163 -61.15 4.32 -24.48
N GLN A 164 -60.81 5.45 -23.87
CA GLN A 164 -61.41 6.77 -23.83
C GLN A 164 -60.35 7.82 -23.47
N ARG A 165 -60.40 8.95 -24.18
CA ARG A 165 -59.77 10.22 -23.79
C ARG A 165 -60.50 10.81 -22.59
N ALA A 166 -59.77 11.12 -21.53
CA ALA A 166 -60.13 12.21 -20.63
C ALA A 166 -58.99 13.24 -20.63
N CYS A 167 -59.27 14.40 -21.24
CA CYS A 167 -58.43 15.58 -21.24
C CYS A 167 -58.22 16.10 -19.81
N LEU A 168 -56.97 16.17 -19.38
CA LEU A 168 -56.52 17.12 -18.37
C LEU A 168 -55.25 17.82 -18.86
N THR A 169 -55.46 19.03 -19.37
CA THR A 169 -54.56 20.20 -19.29
C THR A 169 -53.05 19.91 -19.27
N GLN A 170 -52.48 19.85 -20.48
CA GLN A 170 -51.04 20.04 -20.71
C GLN A 170 -50.60 21.40 -20.15
N ARG A 171 -49.75 21.36 -19.12
CA ARG A 171 -48.84 22.44 -18.75
C ARG A 171 -47.47 22.04 -19.32
N PRO A 172 -46.86 22.79 -20.26
CA PRO A 172 -45.59 22.42 -20.84
C PRO A 172 -44.46 22.90 -19.92
N ASP A 173 -44.25 22.21 -18.80
CA ASP A 173 -43.06 22.34 -17.96
C ASP A 173 -42.41 20.97 -17.78
N SER A 174 -42.24 20.25 -18.88
CA SER A 174 -41.37 19.08 -18.95
C SER A 174 -40.14 19.44 -19.77
N SER A 175 -39.34 20.36 -19.25
CA SER A 175 -37.90 20.22 -19.45
C SER A 175 -37.50 18.94 -18.71
N LEU A 176 -37.50 17.82 -19.43
CA LEU A 176 -36.60 16.71 -19.12
C LEU A 176 -35.19 17.31 -19.20
N ARG A 177 -34.78 17.99 -18.12
CA ARG A 177 -33.36 18.15 -17.81
C ARG A 177 -32.86 16.73 -17.76
N SER A 178 -32.13 16.32 -18.80
CA SER A 178 -31.25 15.18 -18.75
C SER A 178 -30.47 15.33 -17.44
N GLN A 179 -30.83 14.54 -16.42
CA GLN A 179 -30.11 14.57 -15.15
C GLN A 179 -28.65 14.32 -15.51
N SER A 180 -27.77 15.25 -15.13
CA SER A 180 -26.35 15.03 -15.33
C SER A 180 -26.02 13.72 -14.61
N PRO A 181 -25.24 12.80 -15.20
CA PRO A 181 -24.95 11.49 -14.60
C PRO A 181 -24.30 11.56 -13.21
N PHE A 182 -23.96 12.76 -12.72
CA PHE A 182 -23.37 13.04 -11.42
C PHE A 182 -24.21 13.97 -10.50
N ASP A 183 -25.48 14.24 -10.83
CA ASP A 183 -26.34 15.10 -9.99
C ASP A 183 -26.69 14.49 -8.61
N CYS A 184 -26.44 13.19 -8.43
CA CYS A 184 -26.66 12.46 -7.17
C CYS A 184 -25.43 12.41 -6.24
N LEU A 185 -24.32 13.04 -6.63
CA LEU A 185 -23.09 13.00 -5.84
C LEU A 185 -23.16 13.88 -4.60
N SER A 186 -22.39 13.50 -3.57
CA SER A 186 -22.20 14.31 -2.36
C SER A 186 -21.50 15.64 -2.61
N VAL A 187 -20.95 15.85 -3.82
CA VAL A 187 -20.26 17.06 -4.26
C VAL A 187 -20.77 17.44 -5.65
N HIS A 188 -21.06 18.73 -5.84
CA HIS A 188 -21.33 19.25 -7.18
C HIS A 188 -20.05 19.34 -8.01
N LEU A 189 -20.04 18.66 -9.16
CA LEU A 189 -18.90 18.62 -10.07
C LEU A 189 -19.19 19.47 -11.31
N ASP A 190 -18.27 20.38 -11.62
CA ASP A 190 -18.27 21.06 -12.92
C ASP A 190 -17.89 20.06 -14.04
N PRO A 191 -18.16 20.37 -15.33
CA PRO A 191 -17.89 19.44 -16.43
C PRO A 191 -16.43 18.99 -16.50
N TYR A 192 -15.50 19.84 -16.05
CA TYR A 192 -14.08 19.54 -16.03
C TYR A 192 -13.70 18.53 -14.93
N ALA A 193 -14.22 18.71 -13.71
CA ALA A 193 -14.05 17.75 -12.63
C ALA A 193 -14.73 16.41 -12.96
N GLN A 194 -15.89 16.42 -13.63
CA GLN A 194 -16.52 15.19 -14.13
C GLN A 194 -15.59 14.43 -15.08
N GLN A 195 -14.93 15.13 -16.00
CA GLN A 195 -13.95 14.52 -16.91
C GLN A 195 -12.73 13.97 -16.18
N LEU A 196 -12.19 14.68 -15.19
CA LEU A 196 -11.07 14.18 -14.37
C LEU A 196 -11.46 12.92 -13.58
N LEU A 197 -12.68 12.90 -13.04
CA LEU A 197 -13.19 11.74 -12.32
C LEU A 197 -13.40 10.55 -13.27
N HIS A 198 -13.93 10.80 -14.46
CA HIS A 198 -14.05 9.78 -15.51
C HIS A 198 -12.68 9.20 -15.89
N GLN A 199 -11.67 10.06 -16.08
CA GLN A 199 -10.29 9.65 -16.32
C GLN A 199 -9.70 8.82 -15.16
N PHE A 200 -10.09 9.11 -13.92
CA PHE A 200 -9.67 8.30 -12.77
C PHE A 200 -10.20 6.87 -12.89
N VAL A 201 -11.51 6.75 -13.13
CA VAL A 201 -12.24 5.49 -13.20
C VAL A 201 -11.76 4.64 -14.38
N GLU A 202 -11.63 5.22 -15.57
CA GLU A 202 -11.23 4.46 -16.76
C GLU A 202 -9.72 4.24 -16.86
N GLY A 203 -8.93 5.22 -16.40
CA GLY A 203 -7.49 5.22 -16.59
C GLY A 203 -6.73 4.53 -15.46
N SER A 204 -7.03 4.92 -14.21
CA SER A 204 -6.25 4.52 -13.03
C SER A 204 -6.81 3.27 -12.37
N ALA A 205 -8.14 3.18 -12.21
CA ALA A 205 -8.78 2.07 -11.50
C ALA A 205 -8.40 0.66 -12.00
N PRO A 206 -8.40 0.39 -13.33
CA PRO A 206 -8.10 -0.94 -13.85
C PRO A 206 -6.64 -1.37 -13.66
N ARG A 207 -5.78 -0.45 -13.19
CA ARG A 207 -4.34 -0.67 -13.01
C ARG A 207 -3.92 -0.69 -11.55
N LEU A 208 -4.87 -0.55 -10.62
CA LEU A 208 -4.58 -0.54 -9.19
C LEU A 208 -4.07 -1.89 -8.68
N ILE A 209 -4.32 -3.00 -9.40
CA ILE A 209 -3.85 -4.35 -9.07
C ILE A 209 -2.76 -4.77 -10.07
N PRO A 210 -1.46 -4.68 -9.71
CA PRO A 210 -0.36 -4.96 -10.64
C PRO A 210 -0.31 -6.39 -11.20
N ILE A 211 -0.75 -7.38 -10.43
CA ILE A 211 -0.82 -8.79 -10.86
C ILE A 211 -1.88 -9.02 -11.95
N ASP A 212 -2.85 -8.12 -12.10
CA ASP A 212 -3.95 -8.30 -13.04
C ASP A 212 -3.60 -7.81 -14.45
N LEU A 213 -2.72 -8.55 -15.14
CA LEU A 213 -2.34 -8.25 -16.52
C LEU A 213 -3.52 -8.25 -17.50
N HIS A 214 -4.54 -9.07 -17.20
CA HIS A 214 -5.71 -9.28 -18.04
C HIS A 214 -6.87 -8.32 -17.72
N ARG A 215 -6.74 -7.50 -16.67
CA ARG A 215 -7.73 -6.50 -16.22
C ARG A 215 -9.07 -7.07 -15.76
N PHE A 216 -9.12 -8.31 -15.28
CA PHE A 216 -10.33 -8.91 -14.72
C PHE A 216 -10.85 -8.20 -13.46
N SER A 217 -9.95 -7.61 -12.67
CA SER A 217 -10.25 -6.81 -11.48
C SER A 217 -10.92 -5.46 -11.79
N SER A 218 -10.94 -5.03 -13.05
CA SER A 218 -11.50 -3.73 -13.46
C SER A 218 -12.94 -3.54 -12.98
N VAL A 219 -13.77 -4.58 -13.08
CA VAL A 219 -15.18 -4.52 -12.65
C VAL A 219 -15.28 -4.30 -11.14
N ALA A 220 -14.57 -5.11 -10.34
CA ALA A 220 -14.59 -5.00 -8.89
C ALA A 220 -13.95 -3.69 -8.38
N ALA A 221 -12.88 -3.22 -9.04
CA ALA A 221 -12.27 -1.92 -8.75
C ALA A 221 -13.24 -0.77 -9.08
N THR A 222 -13.95 -0.85 -10.21
CA THR A 222 -14.94 0.15 -10.61
C THR A 222 -16.14 0.16 -9.66
N ASP A 223 -16.64 -1.01 -9.25
CA ASP A 223 -17.71 -1.14 -8.25
C ASP A 223 -17.29 -0.53 -6.90
N TRP A 224 -16.08 -0.82 -6.44
CA TRP A 224 -15.56 -0.23 -5.21
C TRP A 224 -15.48 1.31 -5.28
N ILE A 225 -15.01 1.85 -6.41
CA ILE A 225 -14.98 3.31 -6.63
C ILE A 225 -16.40 3.88 -6.64
N ALA A 226 -17.33 3.22 -7.35
CA ALA A 226 -18.73 3.65 -7.39
C ALA A 226 -19.33 3.69 -5.98
N ARG A 227 -19.09 2.67 -5.14
CA ARG A 227 -19.51 2.65 -3.74
C ARG A 227 -18.88 3.79 -2.92
N CYS A 228 -17.61 4.11 -3.14
CA CYS A 228 -16.95 5.23 -2.46
C CYS A 228 -17.55 6.59 -2.87
N ILE A 229 -17.82 6.78 -4.16
CA ILE A 229 -18.39 8.01 -4.71
C ILE A 229 -19.85 8.22 -4.26
N GLN A 230 -20.65 7.15 -4.26
CA GLN A 230 -22.06 7.16 -3.87
C GLN A 230 -22.27 7.14 -2.36
N SER A 231 -21.21 6.91 -1.57
CA SER A 231 -21.27 6.97 -0.11
C SER A 231 -21.76 8.34 0.35
N ARG A 232 -22.56 8.36 1.42
CA ARG A 232 -22.96 9.60 2.11
C ARG A 232 -21.74 10.41 2.59
N ASN A 233 -20.63 9.73 2.83
CA ASN A 233 -19.34 10.31 3.22
C ASN A 233 -18.35 10.34 2.03
N GLY A 234 -18.84 10.30 0.79
CA GLY A 234 -18.03 10.17 -0.43
C GLY A 234 -17.27 11.42 -0.87
N ALA A 235 -17.67 12.61 -0.39
CA ALA A 235 -17.06 13.88 -0.74
C ALA A 235 -15.52 13.91 -0.62
N PRO A 236 -14.90 13.52 0.52
CA PRO A 236 -13.44 13.46 0.64
C PRO A 236 -12.79 12.55 -0.41
N TYR A 237 -13.40 11.40 -0.71
CA TYR A 237 -12.88 10.45 -1.69
C TYR A 237 -12.92 11.02 -3.10
N ILE A 238 -14.05 11.64 -3.48
CA ILE A 238 -14.21 12.30 -4.79
C ILE A 238 -13.10 13.34 -4.96
N TYR A 239 -12.85 14.19 -3.96
CA TYR A 239 -11.79 15.18 -4.04
C TYR A 239 -10.39 14.56 -4.14
N ALA A 240 -10.10 13.49 -3.39
CA ALA A 240 -8.81 12.81 -3.51
C ALA A 240 -8.60 12.17 -4.89
N ALA A 241 -9.65 11.57 -5.47
CA ALA A 241 -9.62 11.02 -6.83
C ALA A 241 -9.41 12.14 -7.88
N LEU A 242 -10.04 13.30 -7.70
CA LEU A 242 -9.81 14.46 -8.56
C LEU A 242 -8.38 14.99 -8.45
N THR A 243 -7.81 15.04 -7.24
CA THR A 243 -6.40 15.41 -7.02
C THR A 243 -5.48 14.45 -7.77
N ALA A 244 -5.72 13.14 -7.65
CA ALA A 244 -4.97 12.09 -8.33
C ALA A 244 -5.01 12.26 -9.87
N SER A 245 -6.21 12.40 -10.44
CA SER A 245 -6.37 12.61 -11.88
C SER A 245 -5.75 13.90 -12.37
N ALA A 246 -5.99 15.01 -11.69
CA ALA A 246 -5.40 16.31 -12.05
C ALA A 246 -3.87 16.22 -12.06
N ARG A 247 -3.25 15.57 -11.06
CA ARG A 247 -1.80 15.36 -11.03
C ARG A 247 -1.33 14.48 -12.19
N SER A 248 -2.03 13.37 -12.49
CA SER A 248 -1.69 12.49 -13.61
C SER A 248 -1.74 13.20 -14.98
N ALA A 249 -2.58 14.23 -15.09
CA ALA A 249 -2.73 15.06 -16.27
C ALA A 249 -1.79 16.29 -16.29
N GLY A 250 -0.93 16.47 -15.27
CA GLY A 250 -0.03 17.61 -15.15
C GLY A 250 -0.71 18.93 -14.80
N LEU A 251 -1.89 18.87 -14.17
CA LEU A 251 -2.72 20.02 -13.84
C LEU A 251 -2.59 20.38 -12.35
N ASN A 252 -2.88 21.64 -12.00
CA ASN A 252 -2.86 22.06 -10.60
C ASN A 252 -3.93 21.32 -9.78
N SER A 253 -3.48 20.50 -8.84
CA SER A 253 -4.33 19.60 -8.04
C SER A 253 -4.55 20.09 -6.60
N GLU A 254 -3.89 21.17 -6.18
CA GLU A 254 -3.84 21.61 -4.78
C GLU A 254 -5.21 22.02 -4.24
N ALA A 255 -6.06 22.65 -5.07
CA ALA A 255 -7.41 23.03 -4.68
C ALA A 255 -8.27 21.80 -4.31
N TYR A 256 -8.14 20.69 -5.04
CA TYR A 256 -8.84 19.45 -4.73
C TYR A 256 -8.24 18.76 -3.50
N LYS A 257 -6.91 18.77 -3.36
CA LYS A 257 -6.19 18.23 -2.20
C LYS A 257 -6.69 18.89 -0.90
N TRP A 258 -6.73 20.23 -0.90
CA TRP A 258 -7.20 21.00 0.25
C TRP A 258 -8.65 20.70 0.62
N ARG A 259 -9.53 20.54 -0.37
CA ARG A 259 -10.93 20.15 -0.15
C ARG A 259 -11.03 18.73 0.43
N ALA A 260 -10.26 17.77 -0.07
CA ALA A 260 -10.21 16.42 0.47
C ALA A 260 -9.82 16.42 1.96
N ILE A 261 -8.72 17.12 2.32
CA ILE A 261 -8.25 17.23 3.71
C ILE A 261 -9.29 17.90 4.60
N THR A 262 -9.93 18.96 4.12
CA THR A 262 -10.98 19.68 4.84
C THR A 262 -12.17 18.77 5.15
N GLU A 263 -12.65 18.01 4.17
CA GLU A 263 -13.75 17.08 4.35
C GLU A 263 -13.38 15.91 5.29
N VAL A 264 -12.19 15.34 5.16
CA VAL A 264 -11.70 14.32 6.11
C VAL A 264 -11.72 14.86 7.54
N ASN A 265 -11.19 16.06 7.77
CA ASN A 265 -11.17 16.68 9.11
C ASN A 265 -12.58 16.91 9.69
N LYS A 266 -13.58 17.21 8.85
CA LYS A 266 -14.98 17.27 9.28
C LYS A 266 -15.46 15.90 9.77
N LEU A 267 -15.19 14.83 9.00
CA LEU A 267 -15.58 13.46 9.35
C LEU A 267 -14.86 12.92 10.60
N LEU A 268 -13.64 13.37 10.88
CA LEU A 268 -12.91 12.99 12.10
C LEU A 268 -13.62 13.42 13.39
N SER A 269 -14.51 14.41 13.34
CA SER A 269 -15.24 14.89 14.51
C SER A 269 -16.29 13.89 15.02
N ASN A 270 -16.70 12.94 14.19
CA ASN A 270 -17.66 11.90 14.55
C ASN A 270 -16.99 10.51 14.52
N PRO A 271 -16.95 9.76 15.65
CA PRO A 271 -16.30 8.45 15.73
C PRO A 271 -16.79 7.40 14.73
N THR A 272 -18.06 7.46 14.29
CA THR A 272 -18.59 6.47 13.35
C THR A 272 -18.12 6.74 11.93
N THR A 273 -18.03 8.01 11.54
CA THR A 273 -17.57 8.41 10.20
C THR A 273 -16.05 8.45 10.11
N SER A 274 -15.36 8.65 11.23
CA SER A 274 -13.89 8.72 11.26
C SER A 274 -13.20 7.38 10.95
N ILE A 275 -13.93 6.26 11.05
CA ILE A 275 -13.43 4.92 10.72
C ILE A 275 -14.15 4.32 9.52
N ASP A 276 -14.97 5.11 8.83
CA ASP A 276 -15.66 4.69 7.62
C ASP A 276 -14.66 4.32 6.52
N ASP A 277 -14.93 3.22 5.82
CA ASP A 277 -14.02 2.67 4.81
C ASP A 277 -13.69 3.70 3.71
N THR A 278 -14.65 4.55 3.32
CA THR A 278 -14.42 5.62 2.34
C THR A 278 -13.47 6.70 2.88
N THR A 279 -13.56 7.00 4.18
CA THR A 279 -12.64 7.95 4.83
C THR A 279 -11.23 7.37 4.92
N ILE A 280 -11.10 6.08 5.29
CA ILE A 280 -9.81 5.37 5.32
C ILE A 280 -9.19 5.34 3.92
N ALA A 281 -9.98 5.01 2.89
CA ALA A 281 -9.54 5.00 1.49
C ALA A 281 -9.03 6.39 1.06
N THR A 282 -9.73 7.46 1.45
CA THR A 282 -9.29 8.83 1.14
C THR A 282 -7.92 9.12 1.74
N VAL A 283 -7.72 8.81 3.03
CA VAL A 283 -6.44 9.06 3.71
C VAL A 283 -5.31 8.24 3.09
N LEU A 284 -5.58 7.02 2.63
CA LEU A 284 -4.61 6.21 1.88
C LEU A 284 -4.21 6.88 0.56
N ILE A 285 -5.16 7.42 -0.21
CA ILE A 285 -4.87 8.14 -1.46
C ILE A 285 -4.07 9.41 -1.15
N LEU A 286 -4.46 10.19 -0.14
CA LEU A 286 -3.72 11.39 0.30
C LEU A 286 -2.29 11.05 0.71
N LEU A 287 -2.09 9.97 1.46
CA LEU A 287 -0.76 9.49 1.84
C LEU A 287 0.09 9.15 0.61
N ALA A 288 -0.46 8.36 -0.31
CA ALA A 288 0.23 8.01 -1.56
C ALA A 288 0.60 9.26 -2.38
N MET A 289 -0.23 10.30 -2.36
CA MET A 289 0.05 11.58 -3.00
C MET A 289 1.19 12.35 -2.32
N GLU A 290 1.25 12.40 -0.98
CA GLU A 290 2.39 13.01 -0.28
C GLU A 290 3.69 12.25 -0.58
N GLU A 291 3.64 10.92 -0.65
CA GLU A 291 4.80 10.10 -1.02
C GLU A 291 5.24 10.40 -2.46
N SER A 292 4.29 10.53 -3.39
CA SER A 292 4.56 10.95 -4.77
C SER A 292 5.22 12.34 -4.84
N ASP A 293 4.68 13.31 -4.10
CA ASP A 293 5.23 14.67 -4.02
C ASP A 293 6.64 14.65 -3.43
N LEU A 294 6.90 13.82 -2.43
CA LEU A 294 8.24 13.64 -1.86
C LEU A 294 9.22 13.05 -2.86
N ALA A 295 8.77 12.24 -3.82
CA ALA A 295 9.63 11.67 -4.85
C ALA A 295 9.98 12.64 -6.00
N ASP A 296 9.39 13.84 -6.04
CA ASP A 296 9.75 14.86 -7.01
C ASP A 296 11.07 15.56 -6.60
N PRO A 297 12.18 15.39 -7.36
CA PRO A 297 13.47 16.01 -7.03
C PRO A 297 13.44 17.54 -7.03
N ARG A 298 12.39 18.15 -7.59
CA ARG A 298 12.17 19.60 -7.59
C ARG A 298 11.74 20.12 -6.22
N ARG A 299 11.17 19.27 -5.35
CA ARG A 299 10.80 19.67 -3.98
C ARG A 299 12.03 19.65 -3.07
N GLN A 300 12.53 20.83 -2.73
CA GLN A 300 13.68 21.01 -1.85
C GLN A 300 13.38 21.99 -0.71
N GLY A 301 14.20 21.97 0.34
CA GLY A 301 14.10 22.88 1.48
C GLY A 301 12.78 22.76 2.25
N ASN A 302 12.17 23.90 2.58
CA ASN A 302 10.97 23.97 3.43
C ASN A 302 9.76 23.21 2.86
N ASP A 303 9.62 23.15 1.53
CA ASP A 303 8.51 22.44 0.89
C ASP A 303 8.61 20.93 1.13
N ARG A 304 9.83 20.39 1.08
CA ARG A 304 10.11 18.97 1.41
C ARG A 304 9.79 18.69 2.87
N GLU A 305 10.20 19.56 3.78
CA GLU A 305 9.93 19.39 5.22
C GLU A 305 8.43 19.43 5.53
N CYS A 306 7.68 20.32 4.88
CA CYS A 306 6.22 20.39 5.00
C CYS A 306 5.55 19.12 4.44
N SER A 307 5.98 18.62 3.28
CA SER A 307 5.51 17.35 2.71
C SER A 307 5.84 16.15 3.61
N LEU A 308 7.02 16.11 4.24
CA LEU A 308 7.38 15.07 5.21
C LEU A 308 6.49 15.12 6.45
N SER A 309 6.19 16.32 6.95
CA SER A 309 5.28 16.50 8.08
C SER A 309 3.86 16.03 7.74
N ALA A 310 3.34 16.41 6.57
CA ALA A 310 2.03 15.98 6.07
C ALA A 310 1.98 14.46 5.85
N ASN A 311 3.01 13.88 5.23
CA ASN A 311 3.14 12.43 5.06
C ASN A 311 3.06 11.69 6.40
N ASN A 312 3.85 12.12 7.39
CA ASN A 312 3.84 11.54 8.73
C ASN A 312 2.47 11.68 9.41
N ALA A 313 1.80 12.83 9.25
CA ALA A 313 0.46 13.04 9.78
C ALA A 313 -0.56 12.09 9.15
N HIS A 314 -0.57 11.98 7.81
CA HIS A 314 -1.44 11.06 7.07
C HIS A 314 -1.19 9.60 7.46
N LEU A 315 0.08 9.18 7.51
CA LEU A 315 0.46 7.82 7.88
C LEU A 315 0.04 7.47 9.32
N ASN A 316 0.28 8.37 10.28
CA ASN A 316 -0.12 8.15 11.67
C ASN A 316 -1.65 8.15 11.86
N GLY A 317 -2.35 9.02 11.13
CA GLY A 317 -3.81 9.03 11.09
C GLY A 317 -4.36 7.73 10.51
N LEU A 318 -3.83 7.26 9.38
CA LEU A 318 -4.19 5.99 8.76
C LEU A 318 -4.00 4.81 9.72
N LYS A 319 -2.83 4.70 10.37
CA LYS A 319 -2.57 3.67 11.40
C LYS A 319 -3.60 3.72 12.53
N THR A 320 -3.97 4.93 12.96
CA THR A 320 -4.94 5.11 14.04
C THR A 320 -6.34 4.70 13.60
N MET A 321 -6.78 5.07 12.39
CA MET A 321 -8.08 4.69 11.85
C MET A 321 -8.19 3.17 11.67
N ILE A 322 -7.16 2.51 11.11
CA ILE A 322 -7.12 1.05 10.97
C ILE A 322 -7.23 0.38 12.34
N ARG A 323 -6.46 0.85 13.33
CA ARG A 323 -6.52 0.31 14.70
C ARG A 323 -7.90 0.49 15.32
N GLN A 324 -8.51 1.67 15.16
CA GLN A 324 -9.86 1.95 15.68
C GLN A 324 -10.95 1.14 14.99
N ARG A 325 -10.77 0.81 13.71
CA ARG A 325 -11.68 -0.05 12.94
C ARG A 325 -11.65 -1.50 13.40
N GLY A 326 -10.55 -1.94 14.02
CA GLY A 326 -10.33 -3.30 14.49
C GLY A 326 -9.19 -4.04 13.77
N GLY A 327 -8.28 -3.32 13.12
CA GLY A 327 -7.20 -3.90 12.31
C GLY A 327 -7.65 -4.22 10.88
N LEU A 328 -6.76 -4.80 10.06
CA LEU A 328 -7.09 -5.09 8.66
C LEU A 328 -8.17 -6.17 8.49
N THR A 329 -8.30 -7.11 9.44
CA THR A 329 -9.34 -8.14 9.43
C THR A 329 -10.75 -7.55 9.46
N SER A 330 -10.92 -6.43 10.15
CA SER A 330 -12.20 -5.71 10.23
C SER A 330 -12.64 -5.06 8.91
N LEU A 331 -11.73 -4.97 7.93
CA LEU A 331 -12.00 -4.48 6.57
C LEU A 331 -12.34 -5.60 5.59
N ASN A 332 -12.62 -6.83 6.04
CA ASN A 332 -12.94 -7.96 5.17
C ASN A 332 -14.17 -7.71 4.26
N SER A 333 -15.13 -6.89 4.70
CA SER A 333 -16.26 -6.45 3.87
C SER A 333 -15.85 -5.56 2.69
N ASN A 334 -14.64 -5.00 2.72
CA ASN A 334 -14.07 -4.14 1.70
C ASN A 334 -12.68 -4.64 1.28
N ARG A 335 -12.68 -5.80 0.61
CA ARG A 335 -11.47 -6.46 0.13
C ARG A 335 -10.56 -5.56 -0.70
N CYS A 336 -11.11 -4.69 -1.55
CA CYS A 336 -10.30 -3.75 -2.34
C CYS A 336 -9.46 -2.85 -1.44
N LEU A 337 -10.09 -2.18 -0.47
CA LEU A 337 -9.39 -1.32 0.47
C LEU A 337 -8.36 -2.10 1.32
N GLN A 338 -8.72 -3.30 1.78
CA GLN A 338 -7.82 -4.16 2.54
C GLN A 338 -6.55 -4.49 1.72
N VAL A 339 -6.69 -4.89 0.46
CA VAL A 339 -5.58 -5.18 -0.45
C VAL A 339 -4.76 -3.93 -0.76
N PHE A 340 -5.38 -2.76 -0.96
CA PHE A 340 -4.64 -1.52 -1.19
C PHE A 340 -3.80 -1.08 0.01
N ILE A 341 -4.32 -1.23 1.23
CA ILE A 341 -3.55 -0.95 2.45
C ILE A 341 -2.40 -1.96 2.59
N LEU A 342 -2.64 -3.25 2.34
CA LEU A 342 -1.59 -4.27 2.35
C LEU A 342 -0.49 -3.95 1.35
N MET A 343 -0.84 -3.68 0.09
CA MET A 343 0.13 -3.32 -0.94
C MET A 343 0.97 -2.10 -0.58
N HIS A 344 0.36 -1.06 -0.01
CA HIS A 344 1.07 0.13 0.44
C HIS A 344 1.99 -0.18 1.62
N SER A 345 1.50 -0.90 2.62
CA SER A 345 2.28 -1.31 3.80
C SER A 345 3.46 -2.20 3.40
N THR A 346 3.29 -3.08 2.40
CA THR A 346 4.36 -3.90 1.83
C THR A 346 5.36 -3.06 1.04
N ALA A 347 4.91 -2.13 0.20
CA ALA A 347 5.83 -1.24 -0.50
C ALA A 347 6.70 -0.42 0.46
N GLN A 348 6.10 0.13 1.53
CA GLN A 348 6.84 0.83 2.57
C GLN A 348 7.82 -0.10 3.29
N CYS A 349 7.41 -1.33 3.61
CA CYS A 349 8.26 -2.33 4.23
C CYS A 349 9.51 -2.63 3.39
N ILE A 350 9.33 -2.87 2.09
CA ILE A 350 10.38 -3.21 1.13
C ILE A 350 11.35 -2.04 0.94
N THR A 351 10.81 -0.84 0.68
CA THR A 351 11.61 0.37 0.40
C THR A 351 12.37 0.86 1.63
N THR A 352 11.72 0.90 2.79
CA THR A 352 12.35 1.42 4.02
C THR A 352 13.11 0.36 4.78
N PHE A 353 12.86 -0.92 4.50
CA PHE A 353 13.31 -2.08 5.25
C PHE A 353 12.90 -2.01 6.73
N ARG A 354 11.66 -1.59 6.99
CA ARG A 354 11.05 -1.49 8.33
C ARG A 354 9.81 -2.35 8.41
N ARG A 355 9.39 -2.73 9.63
CA ARG A 355 8.16 -3.50 9.85
C ARG A 355 6.95 -2.85 9.19
N PRO A 356 6.06 -3.64 8.57
CA PRO A 356 4.83 -3.13 7.99
C PRO A 356 3.98 -2.47 9.07
N TYR A 357 3.33 -1.36 8.73
CA TYR A 357 2.46 -0.66 9.68
C TYR A 357 1.08 -1.29 9.83
N ALA A 358 0.70 -2.13 8.86
CA ALA A 358 -0.54 -2.87 8.86
C ALA A 358 -0.26 -4.31 8.42
N MET A 359 -0.75 -5.27 9.20
CA MET A 359 -0.66 -6.70 8.94
C MET A 359 -2.04 -7.32 8.96
N LEU A 360 -2.28 -8.26 8.05
CA LEU A 360 -3.50 -9.05 8.03
C LEU A 360 -3.20 -10.41 8.68
N LEU A 361 -3.75 -10.60 9.86
CA LEU A 361 -3.62 -11.83 10.64
C LEU A 361 -4.93 -12.61 10.54
N GLY A 362 -4.87 -13.93 10.41
CA GLY A 362 -6.04 -14.78 10.48
C GLY A 362 -6.64 -14.82 11.90
N PRO A 363 -7.76 -15.54 12.08
CA PRO A 363 -8.41 -15.70 13.40
C PRO A 363 -7.49 -16.28 14.47
N THR A 364 -6.48 -17.07 14.06
CA THR A 364 -5.46 -17.67 14.93
C THR A 364 -4.35 -16.69 15.34
N GLY A 365 -4.41 -15.44 14.88
CA GLY A 365 -3.35 -14.45 15.06
C GLY A 365 -2.11 -14.69 14.19
N LYS A 366 -2.14 -15.69 13.30
CA LYS A 366 -1.05 -16.01 12.37
C LYS A 366 -1.36 -15.52 10.96
N ILE A 367 -0.33 -15.24 10.18
CA ILE A 367 -0.48 -14.98 8.74
C ILE A 367 -1.02 -16.25 8.06
N GLU A 368 -2.02 -16.08 7.21
CA GLU A 368 -2.63 -17.16 6.43
C GLU A 368 -1.58 -17.85 5.54
N ASP A 369 -1.57 -19.19 5.55
CA ASP A 369 -0.64 -19.95 4.73
C ASP A 369 -1.22 -20.18 3.34
N TYR A 370 -0.48 -19.80 2.30
CA TYR A 370 -0.91 -19.96 0.92
C TYR A 370 -1.09 -21.44 0.53
N ALA A 371 -0.34 -22.35 1.18
CA ALA A 371 -0.46 -23.78 0.92
C ALA A 371 -1.86 -24.34 1.17
N ALA A 372 -2.68 -23.68 2.01
CA ALA A 372 -4.07 -24.08 2.25
C ALA A 372 -5.03 -23.68 1.12
N MET A 373 -4.60 -22.78 0.23
CA MET A 373 -5.43 -22.19 -0.84
C MET A 373 -5.07 -22.72 -2.23
N SER A 374 -3.81 -23.13 -2.44
CA SER A 374 -3.38 -23.66 -3.74
C SER A 374 -4.02 -25.02 -4.01
N HIS A 375 -4.45 -25.22 -5.26
CA HIS A 375 -5.01 -26.49 -5.72
C HIS A 375 -3.93 -27.44 -6.26
N LEU A 376 -2.68 -26.98 -6.32
CA LEU A 376 -1.57 -27.78 -6.82
C LEU A 376 -1.13 -28.79 -5.77
N ASP A 377 -1.04 -30.05 -6.18
CA ASP A 377 -0.53 -31.11 -5.32
C ASP A 377 0.94 -30.86 -4.93
N SER A 378 1.28 -31.23 -3.69
CA SER A 378 2.66 -31.14 -3.16
C SER A 378 3.70 -31.89 -4.02
N HIS A 379 3.27 -32.77 -4.94
CA HIS A 379 4.12 -33.45 -5.90
C HIS A 379 4.79 -32.50 -6.92
N HIS A 380 4.25 -31.30 -7.15
CA HIS A 380 4.87 -30.29 -8.02
C HIS A 380 6.00 -29.49 -7.34
N LEU A 381 6.34 -29.78 -6.08
CA LEU A 381 7.34 -29.06 -5.29
C LEU A 381 8.80 -29.37 -5.65
N ALA A 382 9.08 -29.98 -6.81
CA ALA A 382 10.43 -30.22 -7.32
C ALA A 382 11.29 -28.93 -7.35
N ILE A 383 10.63 -27.77 -7.52
CA ILE A 383 11.23 -26.43 -7.50
C ILE A 383 11.89 -26.08 -6.14
N SER A 384 11.53 -26.80 -5.07
CA SER A 384 12.08 -26.61 -3.72
C SER A 384 13.35 -27.43 -3.46
N ILE A 385 13.66 -28.40 -4.32
CA ILE A 385 14.78 -29.34 -4.14
C ILE A 385 16.13 -28.61 -4.08
N PRO A 386 16.43 -27.61 -4.94
CA PRO A 386 17.68 -26.87 -4.84
C PRO A 386 17.92 -26.26 -3.45
N PHE A 387 16.90 -25.63 -2.85
CA PHE A 387 17.02 -25.00 -1.54
C PHE A 387 17.05 -26.01 -0.39
N GLN A 388 16.41 -27.18 -0.53
CA GLN A 388 16.49 -28.24 0.47
C GLN A 388 17.91 -28.83 0.56
N ARG A 389 18.63 -28.92 -0.57
CA ARG A 389 20.04 -29.39 -0.60
C ARG A 389 21.01 -28.46 0.12
N LEU A 390 20.64 -27.21 0.33
CA LEU A 390 21.44 -26.21 1.05
C LEU A 390 21.27 -26.26 2.58
N TYR A 391 20.50 -27.24 3.10
CA TYR A 391 20.24 -27.42 4.54
C TYR A 391 19.66 -26.17 5.24
N SER A 392 18.77 -25.45 4.55
CA SER A 392 18.19 -24.22 5.08
C SER A 392 17.30 -24.42 6.31
N ASP A 393 17.16 -23.37 7.11
CA ASP A 393 16.23 -23.27 8.24
C ASP A 393 14.83 -23.79 7.89
N GLY A 394 14.27 -24.67 8.73
CA GLY A 394 12.99 -25.33 8.44
C GLY A 394 11.81 -24.38 8.31
N VAL A 395 11.82 -23.25 9.02
CA VAL A 395 10.77 -22.22 8.91
C VAL A 395 10.89 -21.49 7.58
N LEU A 396 12.11 -21.13 7.17
CA LEU A 396 12.38 -20.53 5.87
C LEU A 396 11.95 -21.46 4.73
N LEU A 397 12.33 -22.74 4.80
CA LEU A 397 11.93 -23.73 3.79
C LEU A 397 10.41 -23.87 3.67
N ASN A 398 9.68 -23.79 4.78
CA ASN A 398 8.22 -23.80 4.74
C ASN A 398 7.66 -22.55 4.02
N ILE A 399 8.21 -21.37 4.29
CA ILE A 399 7.82 -20.14 3.60
C ILE A 399 8.13 -20.26 2.10
N ILE A 400 9.32 -20.77 1.72
CA ILE A 400 9.72 -20.97 0.33
C ILE A 400 8.77 -21.94 -0.38
N ARG A 401 8.32 -23.03 0.26
CA ARG A 401 7.31 -23.92 -0.33
C ARG A 401 6.02 -23.19 -0.67
N SER A 402 5.52 -22.35 0.24
CA SER A 402 4.33 -21.52 -0.01
C SER A 402 4.56 -20.51 -1.15
N VAL A 403 5.77 -19.96 -1.25
CA VAL A 403 6.16 -19.10 -2.40
C VAL A 403 6.17 -19.89 -3.70
N ASN A 404 6.70 -21.11 -3.72
CA ASN A 404 6.78 -21.92 -4.93
C ASN A 404 5.38 -22.27 -5.47
N LEU A 405 4.46 -22.66 -4.59
CA LEU A 405 3.05 -22.88 -4.96
C LEU A 405 2.41 -21.63 -5.53
N PHE A 406 2.60 -20.48 -4.87
CA PHE A 406 2.09 -19.20 -5.36
C PHE A 406 2.63 -18.82 -6.73
N ILE A 407 3.91 -19.08 -6.99
CA ILE A 407 4.55 -18.75 -8.27
C ILE A 407 4.07 -19.63 -9.40
N LEU A 408 3.77 -20.91 -9.13
CA LEU A 408 3.13 -21.79 -10.11
C LEU A 408 1.74 -21.28 -10.48
N ASP A 409 0.90 -21.00 -9.47
CA ASP A 409 -0.45 -20.45 -9.69
C ASP A 409 -0.41 -19.09 -10.41
N LEU A 410 0.58 -18.25 -10.08
CA LEU A 410 0.78 -16.94 -10.71
C LEU A 410 1.28 -17.07 -12.16
N ALA A 411 2.16 -18.03 -12.46
CA ALA A 411 2.63 -18.30 -13.81
C ALA A 411 1.48 -18.76 -14.71
N ASP A 412 0.61 -19.63 -14.17
CA ASP A 412 -0.61 -20.06 -14.86
C ASP A 412 -1.56 -18.88 -15.05
N TRP A 413 -1.81 -18.07 -14.02
CA TRP A 413 -2.60 -16.84 -14.14
C TRP A 413 -2.12 -15.92 -15.28
N TYR A 414 -0.80 -15.69 -15.39
CA TYR A 414 -0.27 -14.87 -16.47
C TYR A 414 -0.42 -15.49 -17.85
N LYS A 415 -0.42 -16.83 -17.96
CA LYS A 415 -0.54 -17.55 -19.23
C LYS A 415 -1.98 -17.63 -19.72
N THR A 416 -2.92 -17.95 -18.84
CA THR A 416 -4.29 -18.36 -19.20
C THR A 416 -5.38 -17.49 -18.57
N GLY A 417 -5.02 -16.57 -17.66
CA GLY A 417 -5.96 -15.72 -16.96
C GLY A 417 -6.89 -16.51 -16.05
N GLN A 418 -8.17 -16.12 -16.01
CA GLN A 418 -9.18 -16.71 -15.13
C GLN A 418 -9.58 -18.15 -15.49
N ASN A 419 -9.18 -18.66 -16.66
CA ASN A 419 -9.63 -19.96 -17.14
C ASN A 419 -9.00 -21.16 -16.39
N SER A 420 -7.87 -20.96 -15.69
CA SER A 420 -7.13 -22.04 -15.02
C SER A 420 -6.86 -21.79 -13.54
N CYS A 421 -6.75 -20.54 -13.11
CA CYS A 421 -6.49 -20.20 -11.72
C CYS A 421 -7.80 -19.83 -11.03
N PRO A 422 -8.21 -20.56 -9.98
CA PRO A 422 -9.47 -20.32 -9.27
C PRO A 422 -9.44 -19.06 -8.39
N LEU A 423 -8.25 -18.52 -8.13
CA LEU A 423 -8.09 -17.30 -7.34
C LEU A 423 -8.28 -16.07 -8.22
N ASP A 424 -9.04 -15.10 -7.70
CA ASP A 424 -9.16 -13.81 -8.35
C ASP A 424 -7.90 -12.94 -8.12
N PRO A 425 -7.71 -11.86 -8.89
CA PRO A 425 -6.50 -11.04 -8.80
C PRO A 425 -6.30 -10.36 -7.43
N PHE A 426 -7.37 -10.09 -6.69
CA PHE A 426 -7.26 -9.48 -5.36
C PHE A 426 -6.73 -10.50 -4.36
N GLU A 427 -7.18 -11.74 -4.43
CA GLU A 427 -6.65 -12.82 -3.58
C GLU A 427 -5.17 -13.10 -3.91
N LEU A 428 -4.80 -13.18 -5.19
CA LEU A 428 -3.39 -13.32 -5.59
C LEU A 428 -2.53 -12.16 -5.06
N GLN A 429 -3.02 -10.92 -5.18
CA GLN A 429 -2.31 -9.73 -4.68
C GLN A 429 -2.23 -9.67 -3.16
N LYS A 430 -3.28 -10.12 -2.46
CA LYS A 430 -3.31 -10.28 -1.00
C LYS A 430 -2.21 -11.26 -0.58
N HIS A 431 -2.20 -12.46 -1.16
CA HIS A 431 -1.25 -13.51 -0.79
C HIS A 431 0.20 -13.18 -1.18
N ALA A 432 0.42 -12.49 -2.29
CA ALA A 432 1.72 -11.88 -2.60
C ALA A 432 2.23 -11.03 -1.43
N CYS A 433 1.41 -10.09 -0.93
CA CYS A 433 1.78 -9.23 0.20
C CYS A 433 2.07 -10.04 1.47
N LEU A 434 1.26 -11.05 1.77
CA LEU A 434 1.43 -11.91 2.95
C LEU A 434 2.73 -12.74 2.89
N LEU A 435 3.06 -13.31 1.73
CA LEU A 435 4.31 -14.06 1.53
C LEU A 435 5.53 -13.14 1.65
N THR A 436 5.46 -11.93 1.06
CA THR A 436 6.49 -10.91 1.25
C THR A 436 6.69 -10.58 2.74
N TYR A 437 5.61 -10.44 3.51
CA TYR A 437 5.71 -10.22 4.95
C TYR A 437 6.33 -11.38 5.70
N ARG A 438 5.96 -12.63 5.40
CA ARG A 438 6.54 -13.81 6.07
C ARG A 438 8.04 -13.90 5.86
N LEU A 439 8.52 -13.66 4.64
CA LEU A 439 9.96 -13.60 4.34
C LEU A 439 10.64 -12.47 5.11
N PHE A 440 10.05 -11.27 5.06
CA PHE A 440 10.60 -10.09 5.74
C PHE A 440 10.66 -10.28 7.27
N GLU A 441 9.58 -10.77 7.89
CA GLU A 441 9.50 -11.04 9.32
C GLU A 441 10.52 -12.11 9.74
N TRP A 442 10.66 -13.19 8.96
CA TRP A 442 11.66 -14.22 9.22
C TRP A 442 13.08 -13.63 9.22
N TYR A 443 13.40 -12.78 8.24
CA TYR A 443 14.69 -12.12 8.14
C TYR A 443 14.94 -11.16 9.32
N GLN A 444 14.00 -10.26 9.59
CA GLN A 444 14.15 -9.23 10.62
C GLN A 444 14.24 -9.82 12.02
N THR A 445 13.47 -10.88 12.31
CA THR A 445 13.57 -11.61 13.58
C THR A 445 15.00 -12.15 13.78
N GLY A 446 15.64 -12.57 12.69
CA GLY A 446 17.04 -12.97 12.66
C GLY A 446 18.02 -11.86 13.07
N GLU A 447 17.87 -10.68 12.49
CA GLU A 447 18.72 -9.51 12.82
C GLU A 447 18.53 -9.05 14.26
N GLU A 448 17.29 -9.07 14.77
CA GLU A 448 16.99 -8.70 16.15
C GLU A 448 17.61 -9.68 17.16
N PHE A 449 17.67 -10.97 16.82
CA PHE A 449 18.38 -11.95 17.64
C PHE A 449 19.90 -11.70 17.67
N GLU A 450 20.50 -11.39 16.52
CA GLU A 450 21.92 -11.06 16.42
C GLU A 450 22.27 -9.81 17.26
N LEU A 451 21.46 -8.75 17.15
CA LEU A 451 21.61 -7.54 17.97
C LEU A 451 21.42 -7.80 19.48
N GLY A 452 20.59 -8.79 19.82
CA GLY A 452 20.39 -9.26 21.20
C GLY A 452 21.47 -10.22 21.71
N GLY A 453 22.56 -10.43 20.96
CA GLY A 453 23.65 -11.35 21.32
C GLY A 453 23.30 -12.83 21.19
N LYS A 454 22.17 -13.17 20.55
CA LYS A 454 21.80 -14.55 20.25
C LYS A 454 22.32 -14.96 18.87
N ILE A 455 22.34 -16.26 18.60
CA ILE A 455 22.74 -16.79 17.30
C ILE A 455 21.77 -16.26 16.24
N GLY A 456 22.29 -15.41 15.36
CA GLY A 456 21.56 -14.87 14.20
C GLY A 456 21.29 -15.93 13.14
N ARG A 457 20.64 -15.53 12.04
CA ARG A 457 20.41 -16.42 10.89
C ARG A 457 21.71 -16.61 10.10
N THR A 458 21.87 -17.78 9.50
CA THR A 458 23.05 -18.03 8.65
C THR A 458 23.05 -17.06 7.46
N PRO A 459 24.23 -16.58 7.00
CA PRO A 459 24.31 -15.72 5.82
C PRO A 459 23.75 -16.37 4.54
N LEU A 460 23.79 -17.71 4.45
CA LEU A 460 23.22 -18.49 3.36
C LEU A 460 21.69 -18.36 3.35
N ASP A 461 21.04 -18.63 4.49
CA ASP A 461 19.59 -18.50 4.62
C ASP A 461 19.12 -17.06 4.42
N GLN A 462 19.90 -16.09 4.91
CA GLN A 462 19.67 -14.66 4.65
C GLN A 462 19.69 -14.35 3.15
N SER A 463 20.67 -14.88 2.41
CA SER A 463 20.78 -14.69 0.96
C SER A 463 19.58 -15.28 0.21
N ILE A 464 19.18 -16.51 0.56
CA ILE A 464 18.01 -17.18 -0.03
C ILE A 464 16.73 -16.39 0.26
N CYS A 465 16.52 -15.96 1.51
CA CYS A 465 15.35 -15.19 1.91
C CYS A 465 15.25 -13.86 1.16
N LEU A 466 16.35 -13.10 1.08
CA LEU A 466 16.37 -11.81 0.41
C LEU A 466 16.16 -11.94 -1.10
N ALA A 467 16.72 -12.98 -1.73
CA ALA A 467 16.49 -13.26 -3.14
C ALA A 467 15.02 -13.61 -3.44
N HIS A 468 14.37 -14.40 -2.59
CA HIS A 468 12.92 -14.66 -2.72
C HIS A 468 12.09 -13.39 -2.52
N LEU A 469 12.51 -12.50 -1.62
CA LEU A 469 11.85 -11.21 -1.40
C LEU A 469 11.92 -10.34 -2.66
N ILE A 470 13.10 -10.23 -3.28
CA ILE A 470 13.31 -9.53 -4.55
C ILE A 470 12.44 -10.17 -5.64
N PHE A 471 12.53 -11.49 -5.79
CA PHE A 471 11.82 -12.24 -6.82
C PHE A 471 10.31 -12.03 -6.75
N LEU A 472 9.70 -12.11 -5.56
CA LEU A 472 8.26 -11.87 -5.38
C LEU A 472 7.86 -10.46 -5.79
N VAL A 473 8.62 -9.44 -5.41
CA VAL A 473 8.32 -8.05 -5.79
C VAL A 473 8.37 -7.89 -7.32
N MET A 474 9.37 -8.48 -7.98
CA MET A 474 9.47 -8.44 -9.44
C MET A 474 8.36 -9.25 -10.14
N ALA A 475 8.04 -10.43 -9.62
CA ALA A 475 7.03 -11.34 -10.19
C ALA A 475 5.61 -10.78 -10.08
N THR A 476 5.34 -9.99 -9.05
CA THR A 476 4.00 -9.41 -8.77
C THR A 476 3.82 -8.03 -9.39
N GLU A 477 4.87 -7.46 -9.97
CA GLU A 477 4.82 -6.21 -10.71
C GLU A 477 5.47 -6.31 -12.11
N PRO A 478 4.95 -7.19 -12.97
CA PRO A 478 5.55 -7.46 -14.29
C PRO A 478 5.70 -6.21 -15.17
N LEU A 479 4.82 -5.21 -15.03
CA LEU A 479 4.80 -4.01 -15.86
C LEU A 479 5.56 -2.83 -15.26
N ALA A 480 6.14 -2.96 -14.06
CA ALA A 480 6.90 -1.88 -13.46
C ALA A 480 8.19 -1.66 -14.26
N ARG A 481 8.39 -0.40 -14.70
CA ARG A 481 9.54 0.00 -15.53
C ARG A 481 10.83 0.13 -14.74
N SER A 482 10.75 0.51 -13.47
CA SER A 482 11.89 0.64 -12.57
C SER A 482 11.51 0.06 -11.21
N ILE A 483 12.23 -1.00 -10.81
CA ILE A 483 12.05 -1.62 -9.49
C ILE A 483 13.30 -1.42 -8.62
N GLY A 484 14.45 -1.11 -9.25
CA GLY A 484 15.74 -0.99 -8.57
C GLY A 484 15.70 -0.13 -7.32
N SER A 485 15.35 1.16 -7.42
CA SER A 485 15.29 2.09 -6.26
C SER A 485 14.47 1.53 -5.09
N ARG A 486 13.40 0.78 -5.39
CA ARG A 486 12.52 0.18 -4.37
C ARG A 486 13.17 -1.01 -3.66
N LEU A 487 14.06 -1.69 -4.35
CA LEU A 487 14.78 -2.86 -3.87
C LEU A 487 16.18 -2.52 -3.35
N ALA A 488 16.63 -1.26 -3.42
CA ALA A 488 18.00 -0.82 -3.10
C ALA A 488 18.53 -1.42 -1.79
N LYS A 489 17.78 -1.26 -0.69
CA LYS A 489 18.18 -1.78 0.62
C LYS A 489 18.25 -3.30 0.67
N ILE A 490 17.35 -3.99 -0.03
CA ILE A 490 17.29 -5.45 -0.06
C ILE A 490 18.44 -6.00 -0.89
N VAL A 491 18.73 -5.38 -2.03
CA VAL A 491 19.88 -5.71 -2.89
C VAL A 491 21.19 -5.51 -2.11
N LEU A 492 21.35 -4.39 -1.42
CA LEU A 492 22.53 -4.13 -0.59
C LEU A 492 22.69 -5.19 0.52
N LYS A 493 21.61 -5.54 1.21
CA LYS A 493 21.62 -6.61 2.22
C LYS A 493 21.90 -7.98 1.61
N LEU A 494 21.41 -8.26 0.41
CA LEU A 494 21.68 -9.51 -0.30
C LEU A 494 23.16 -9.60 -0.65
N ARG A 495 23.76 -8.52 -1.16
CA ARG A 495 25.21 -8.44 -1.37
C ARG A 495 25.99 -8.72 -0.09
N GLN A 496 25.64 -8.07 1.01
CA GLN A 496 26.30 -8.27 2.32
C GLN A 496 26.16 -9.70 2.85
N ALA A 497 25.03 -10.36 2.60
CA ALA A 497 24.83 -11.76 2.94
C ALA A 497 25.69 -12.67 2.07
N LEU A 498 25.67 -12.48 0.74
CA LEU A 498 26.47 -13.26 -0.22
C LEU A 498 27.98 -13.16 0.04
N GLN A 499 28.49 -11.96 0.38
CA GLN A 499 29.90 -11.75 0.73
C GLN A 499 30.35 -12.55 1.95
N ARG A 500 29.43 -12.92 2.84
CA ARG A 500 29.70 -13.72 4.04
C ARG A 500 29.52 -15.23 3.81
N VAL A 501 29.06 -15.66 2.63
CA VAL A 501 28.87 -17.07 2.29
C VAL A 501 30.05 -17.57 1.45
N PRO A 502 30.83 -18.55 1.91
CA PRO A 502 31.85 -19.18 1.08
C PRO A 502 31.22 -19.92 -0.11
N LEU A 503 31.80 -19.79 -1.31
CA LEU A 503 31.29 -20.39 -2.56
C LEU A 503 31.03 -21.90 -2.45
N LEU A 504 31.83 -22.63 -1.66
CA LEU A 504 31.67 -24.07 -1.44
C LEU A 504 30.30 -24.45 -0.88
N HIS A 505 29.64 -23.59 -0.11
CA HIS A 505 28.30 -23.87 0.43
C HIS A 505 27.24 -23.96 -0.68
N TRP A 506 27.48 -23.30 -1.82
CA TRP A 506 26.60 -23.34 -2.97
C TRP A 506 26.84 -24.56 -3.88
N ALA A 507 27.92 -25.32 -3.66
CA ALA A 507 28.27 -26.47 -4.50
C ALA A 507 27.18 -27.57 -4.50
N ALA A 508 26.40 -27.67 -3.42
CA ALA A 508 25.29 -28.61 -3.32
C ALA A 508 24.07 -28.23 -4.19
N ALA A 509 23.93 -26.95 -4.57
CA ALA A 509 22.83 -26.43 -5.38
C ALA A 509 23.28 -25.23 -6.25
N PRO A 510 24.12 -25.45 -7.28
CA PRO A 510 24.63 -24.39 -8.14
C PRO A 510 23.50 -23.62 -8.86
N GLU A 511 22.40 -24.29 -9.21
CA GLU A 511 21.23 -23.64 -9.82
C GLU A 511 20.56 -22.62 -8.90
N ALA A 512 20.47 -22.88 -7.58
CA ALA A 512 19.94 -21.94 -6.61
C ALA A 512 20.85 -20.71 -6.48
N PHE A 513 22.16 -20.92 -6.66
CA PHE A 513 23.13 -19.84 -6.63
C PHE A 513 23.05 -18.95 -7.87
N ILE A 514 23.02 -19.54 -9.08
CA ILE A 514 22.80 -18.79 -10.34
C ILE A 514 21.49 -18.00 -10.26
N TRP A 515 20.43 -18.64 -9.76
CA TRP A 515 19.14 -17.99 -9.57
C TRP A 515 19.25 -16.80 -8.62
N THR A 516 19.91 -16.96 -7.47
CA THR A 516 20.12 -15.90 -6.47
C THR A 516 20.89 -14.71 -7.06
N LEU A 517 21.96 -14.98 -7.81
CA LEU A 517 22.76 -13.94 -8.47
C LEU A 517 22.01 -13.25 -9.59
N THR A 518 21.27 -14.00 -10.41
CA THR A 518 20.44 -13.45 -11.49
C THR A 518 19.36 -12.53 -10.94
N VAL A 519 18.65 -12.96 -9.90
CA VAL A 519 17.59 -12.16 -9.26
C VAL A 519 18.17 -10.90 -8.62
N GLY A 520 19.31 -11.01 -7.92
CA GLY A 520 20.00 -9.86 -7.35
C GLY A 520 20.49 -8.88 -8.42
N ALA A 521 21.07 -9.37 -9.50
CA ALA A 521 21.55 -8.57 -10.63
C ALA A 521 20.40 -7.87 -11.38
N LEU A 522 19.27 -8.55 -11.60
CA LEU A 522 18.08 -7.95 -12.19
C LEU A 522 17.56 -6.78 -11.36
N ALA A 523 17.54 -6.91 -10.03
CA ALA A 523 17.15 -5.83 -9.14
C ALA A 523 18.20 -4.72 -9.05
N ALA A 524 19.48 -5.06 -9.16
CA ALA A 524 20.58 -4.10 -9.16
C ALA A 524 20.71 -3.33 -10.48
N LYS A 525 20.18 -3.85 -11.60
CA LYS A 525 20.31 -3.24 -12.93
C LYS A 525 19.78 -1.80 -12.97
N ASP A 526 18.63 -1.57 -12.34
CA ASP A 526 17.98 -0.25 -12.31
C ASP A 526 18.49 0.62 -11.14
N LEU A 527 19.39 0.11 -10.30
CA LEU A 527 20.06 0.91 -9.27
C LEU A 527 21.13 1.76 -9.94
N ARG A 528 20.75 2.99 -10.28
CA ARG A 528 21.69 4.01 -10.74
C ARG A 528 22.74 4.24 -9.64
N GLN A 529 23.96 4.60 -10.05
CA GLN A 529 24.99 5.04 -9.10
C GLN A 529 24.48 6.29 -8.36
N ILE A 530 24.07 6.10 -7.10
CA ILE A 530 23.61 7.16 -6.20
C ILE A 530 24.72 8.20 -5.97
N SER A 531 25.98 7.82 -6.20
CA SER A 531 27.11 8.73 -6.26
C SER A 531 28.13 8.27 -7.31
N ASN A 532 28.81 9.23 -7.96
CA ASN A 532 29.93 8.96 -8.89
C ASN A 532 31.12 8.25 -8.22
N VAL A 533 31.09 8.06 -6.90
CA VAL A 533 32.22 7.55 -6.10
C VAL A 533 32.09 6.04 -5.83
N GLN A 534 30.89 5.47 -5.88
CA GLN A 534 30.70 4.05 -5.58
C GLN A 534 30.52 3.19 -6.84
N PRO A 535 31.15 2.00 -6.88
CA PRO A 535 30.90 1.05 -7.96
C PRO A 535 29.41 0.69 -8.00
N SER A 536 28.86 0.53 -9.19
CA SER A 536 27.47 0.10 -9.37
C SER A 536 27.24 -1.21 -8.61
N GLU A 537 26.11 -1.33 -7.91
CA GLU A 537 25.72 -2.58 -7.23
C GLU A 537 25.61 -3.73 -8.25
N LEU A 538 25.26 -3.45 -9.51
CA LEU A 538 25.29 -4.45 -10.58
C LEU A 538 26.69 -5.01 -10.81
N ALA A 539 27.74 -4.18 -10.69
CA ALA A 539 29.12 -4.62 -10.91
C ALA A 539 29.55 -5.70 -9.90
N PHE A 540 29.04 -5.64 -8.66
CA PHE A 540 29.25 -6.71 -7.69
C PHE A 540 28.67 -8.04 -8.20
N TYR A 541 27.42 -8.05 -8.65
CA TYR A 541 26.81 -9.29 -9.14
C TYR A 541 27.48 -9.82 -10.42
N VAL A 542 27.91 -8.93 -11.32
CA VAL A 542 28.68 -9.30 -12.51
C VAL A 542 29.97 -10.02 -12.10
N GLN A 543 30.80 -9.37 -11.27
CA GLN A 543 32.08 -9.93 -10.82
C GLN A 543 31.88 -11.25 -10.06
N TYR A 544 30.91 -11.29 -9.15
CA TYR A 544 30.65 -12.47 -8.34
C TYR A 544 30.12 -13.65 -9.16
N SER A 545 29.34 -13.37 -10.22
CA SER A 545 28.88 -14.41 -11.16
C SER A 545 30.02 -14.94 -12.03
N GLN A 546 30.92 -14.07 -12.50
CA GLN A 546 32.10 -14.48 -13.27
C GLN A 546 33.07 -15.34 -12.43
N LEU A 547 33.22 -15.03 -11.14
CA LEU A 547 34.01 -15.84 -10.21
C LEU A 547 33.36 -17.19 -9.91
N ALA A 548 32.03 -17.22 -9.80
CA ALA A 548 31.27 -18.43 -9.53
C ALA A 548 31.22 -19.40 -10.70
N PHE A 549 31.24 -18.88 -11.94
CA PHE A 549 31.16 -19.64 -13.18
C PHE A 549 32.37 -19.32 -14.06
N PRO A 550 33.59 -19.73 -13.64
CA PRO A 550 34.77 -19.53 -14.47
C PRO A 550 34.56 -20.25 -15.79
N SER A 551 34.85 -19.57 -16.90
CA SER A 551 34.85 -20.16 -18.23
C SER A 551 36.02 -21.12 -18.35
N GLU A 552 35.91 -22.32 -17.76
CA GLU A 552 37.00 -23.30 -17.75
C GLU A 552 37.37 -23.78 -19.17
N ASP A 553 36.49 -23.58 -20.15
CA ASP A 553 36.82 -23.64 -21.57
C ASP A 553 36.54 -22.30 -22.25
N HIS A 554 37.58 -21.63 -22.76
CA HIS A 554 37.45 -20.41 -23.58
C HIS A 554 36.56 -20.60 -24.84
N ASN A 555 36.21 -21.86 -25.17
CA ASN A 555 35.36 -22.23 -26.30
C ASN A 555 33.92 -22.64 -25.92
N ARG A 556 33.53 -22.67 -24.64
CA ARG A 556 32.17 -23.02 -24.20
C ARG A 556 31.63 -22.04 -23.17
N LEU A 557 31.39 -20.80 -23.60
CA LEU A 557 30.43 -19.97 -22.89
C LEU A 557 29.09 -20.72 -22.82
N ALA A 558 28.49 -20.75 -21.63
CA ALA A 558 27.21 -21.41 -21.45
C ALA A 558 26.19 -20.75 -22.39
N SER A 559 25.46 -21.56 -23.17
CA SER A 559 24.37 -21.04 -23.97
C SER A 559 23.33 -20.39 -23.05
N SER A 560 22.71 -19.30 -23.50
CA SER A 560 21.68 -18.62 -22.72
C SER A 560 20.55 -19.58 -22.33
N GLN A 561 20.27 -20.57 -23.18
CA GLN A 561 19.30 -21.63 -22.94
C GLN A 561 19.75 -22.63 -21.85
N GLY A 562 21.04 -22.95 -21.76
CA GLY A 562 21.58 -23.82 -20.72
C GLY A 562 21.45 -23.19 -19.33
N ILE A 563 21.83 -21.92 -19.19
CA ILE A 563 21.64 -21.15 -17.95
C ILE A 563 20.15 -21.08 -17.61
N LEU A 564 19.30 -20.82 -18.60
CA LEU A 564 17.85 -20.75 -18.39
C LEU A 564 17.26 -22.08 -17.88
N GLN A 565 17.73 -23.22 -18.39
CA GLN A 565 17.29 -24.53 -17.93
C GLN A 565 17.69 -24.78 -16.47
N GLN A 566 18.86 -24.32 -16.04
CA GLN A 566 19.30 -24.41 -14.64
C GLN A 566 18.45 -23.52 -13.74
N VAL A 567 18.29 -22.25 -14.09
CA VAL A 567 17.55 -21.27 -13.27
C VAL A 567 16.07 -21.63 -13.11
N ARG A 568 15.47 -22.29 -14.12
CA ARG A 568 14.08 -22.81 -14.06
C ARG A 568 13.87 -23.98 -13.09
N GLN A 569 14.93 -24.54 -12.51
CA GLN A 569 14.80 -25.49 -11.40
C GLN A 569 14.45 -24.77 -10.08
N CYS A 570 14.58 -23.45 -10.06
CA CYS A 570 14.13 -22.56 -8.99
C CYS A 570 12.86 -21.80 -9.42
N PRO A 571 12.19 -21.05 -8.52
CA PRO A 571 10.98 -20.29 -8.87
C PRO A 571 11.18 -19.39 -10.06
N TRP A 572 10.35 -19.55 -11.09
CA TRP A 572 10.54 -18.83 -12.34
C TRP A 572 9.22 -18.63 -13.08
N ILE A 573 9.04 -17.41 -13.62
CA ILE A 573 7.90 -17.08 -14.48
C ILE A 573 8.44 -16.72 -15.87
N PRO A 574 8.38 -17.65 -16.84
CA PRO A 574 9.00 -17.45 -18.15
C PRO A 574 8.59 -16.15 -18.86
N SER A 575 7.30 -15.81 -18.81
CA SER A 575 6.74 -14.61 -19.44
C SER A 575 7.28 -13.29 -18.88
N ILE A 576 7.82 -13.30 -17.65
CA ILE A 576 8.38 -12.11 -17.00
C ILE A 576 9.90 -12.07 -17.15
N PHE A 577 10.56 -13.19 -16.89
CA PHE A 577 11.99 -13.19 -16.60
C PHE A 577 12.88 -13.64 -17.76
N ASP A 578 12.40 -14.45 -18.71
CA ASP A 578 13.26 -15.04 -19.76
C ASP A 578 14.00 -13.96 -20.57
N ALA A 579 13.25 -13.04 -21.18
CA ALA A 579 13.82 -11.99 -22.03
C ALA A 579 14.67 -10.97 -21.25
N ARG A 580 14.33 -10.72 -19.97
CA ARG A 580 15.10 -9.81 -19.10
C ARG A 580 16.42 -10.43 -18.69
N SER A 581 16.40 -11.71 -18.34
CA SER A 581 17.56 -12.42 -17.82
C SER A 581 18.56 -12.76 -18.91
N ARG A 582 18.11 -13.16 -20.11
CA ARG A 582 19.03 -13.35 -21.25
C ARG A 582 19.80 -12.08 -21.60
N ARG A 583 19.11 -10.94 -21.68
CA ARG A 583 19.77 -9.64 -21.91
C ARG A 583 20.74 -9.29 -20.80
N LEU A 584 20.36 -9.54 -19.55
CA LEU A 584 21.24 -9.33 -18.40
C LEU A 584 22.47 -10.24 -18.46
N TRP A 585 22.34 -11.52 -18.76
CA TRP A 585 23.48 -12.46 -18.81
C TRP A 585 24.47 -12.12 -19.92
N VAL A 586 24.00 -11.61 -21.06
CA VAL A 586 24.87 -11.04 -22.10
C VAL A 586 25.62 -9.82 -21.55
N GLN A 587 24.93 -8.91 -20.86
CA GLN A 587 25.56 -7.73 -20.22
C GLN A 587 26.58 -8.12 -19.14
N MET A 588 26.35 -9.22 -18.42
CA MET A 588 27.25 -9.74 -17.39
C MET A 588 28.42 -10.55 -17.97
N GLY A 589 28.42 -10.82 -19.28
CA GLY A 589 29.43 -11.66 -19.93
C GLY A 589 29.31 -13.16 -19.59
N LEU A 590 28.13 -13.63 -19.19
CA LEU A 590 27.87 -15.04 -18.86
C LEU A 590 27.50 -15.89 -20.09
N CYS A 591 26.97 -15.26 -21.14
CA CYS A 591 26.63 -15.92 -22.40
C CYS A 591 26.95 -15.01 -23.60
N MET A 592 27.25 -15.61 -24.75
CA MET A 592 27.43 -14.85 -25.99
C MET A 592 26.13 -14.21 -26.45
N SER A 593 26.23 -13.03 -27.06
CA SER A 593 25.12 -12.44 -27.80
C SER A 593 24.88 -13.30 -29.03
N GLU A 594 23.88 -14.19 -28.97
CA GLU A 594 23.30 -14.77 -30.18
C GLU A 594 22.77 -13.59 -31.00
N THR A 595 23.40 -13.31 -32.14
CA THR A 595 23.16 -12.17 -33.03
C THR A 595 21.77 -12.25 -33.67
N GLU A 596 20.72 -12.03 -32.88
CA GLU A 596 19.42 -11.59 -33.39
C GLU A 596 19.21 -10.14 -32.95
N ASP A 597 19.03 -9.28 -33.96
CA ASP A 597 18.69 -7.88 -33.85
C ASP A 597 17.38 -7.67 -33.07
N VAL A 598 17.42 -7.84 -31.76
CA VAL A 598 16.38 -7.33 -30.87
C VAL A 598 16.56 -5.82 -30.86
N TYR A 599 15.96 -5.18 -31.88
CA TYR A 599 15.82 -3.73 -31.99
C TYR A 599 15.50 -3.18 -30.60
N GLU A 600 16.44 -2.45 -30.01
CA GLU A 600 16.29 -1.66 -28.79
C GLU A 600 15.29 -0.52 -29.06
N SER A 601 14.02 -0.85 -29.32
CA SER A 601 12.94 0.13 -29.42
C SER A 601 12.45 0.59 -28.04
N SER A 602 13.12 0.17 -26.99
CA SER A 602 12.96 0.71 -25.65
C SER A 602 14.04 1.76 -25.48
N SER A 603 13.79 2.98 -25.97
CA SER A 603 14.43 4.15 -25.37
C SER A 603 13.99 4.14 -23.91
N GLU A 604 14.77 3.47 -23.05
CA GLU A 604 14.73 3.69 -21.62
C GLU A 604 15.12 5.15 -21.46
N GLU A 605 14.11 6.04 -21.52
CA GLU A 605 14.28 7.46 -21.25
C GLU A 605 15.06 7.53 -19.94
N ASP A 606 16.23 8.13 -20.05
CA ASP A 606 17.23 8.18 -19.01
C ASP A 606 16.68 9.04 -17.86
N GLY A 607 15.84 8.44 -17.03
CA GLY A 607 15.15 9.10 -15.93
C GLY A 607 16.18 9.61 -14.93
N LEU A 608 16.01 10.83 -14.43
CA LEU A 608 16.95 11.42 -13.48
C LEU A 608 17.27 10.47 -12.30
N PRO A 609 18.51 10.45 -11.79
CA PRO A 609 18.89 9.62 -10.65
C PRO A 609 17.97 9.92 -9.46
N VAL A 610 17.42 8.88 -8.86
CA VAL A 610 16.45 9.01 -7.77
C VAL A 610 17.06 8.47 -6.50
N ASP A 611 17.09 9.32 -5.48
CA ASP A 611 17.54 9.01 -4.13
C ASP A 611 16.64 7.92 -3.49
N ASP A 612 17.24 7.06 -2.66
CA ASP A 612 16.57 5.97 -1.97
C ASP A 612 15.39 6.48 -1.10
N GLU A 613 15.48 7.73 -0.62
CA GLU A 613 14.40 8.39 0.12
C GLU A 613 13.11 8.56 -0.70
N HIS A 614 13.19 8.48 -2.03
CA HIS A 614 12.08 8.71 -2.96
C HIS A 614 11.48 7.42 -3.52
N ALA A 615 12.08 6.27 -3.22
CA ALA A 615 11.68 4.97 -3.80
C ALA A 615 10.22 4.60 -3.47
N LEU A 616 9.75 4.90 -2.25
CA LEU A 616 8.36 4.67 -1.86
C LEU A 616 7.39 5.50 -2.68
N GLY A 617 7.68 6.79 -2.85
CA GLY A 617 6.87 7.69 -3.67
C GLY A 617 6.80 7.28 -5.13
N GLN A 618 7.90 6.76 -5.70
CA GLN A 618 7.87 6.18 -7.04
C GLN A 618 6.97 4.94 -7.09
N SER A 619 7.04 4.07 -6.08
CA SER A 619 6.18 2.89 -5.98
C SER A 619 4.71 3.27 -5.93
N THR A 620 4.34 4.25 -5.11
CA THR A 620 2.96 4.69 -5.01
C THR A 620 2.50 5.41 -6.26
N THR A 621 3.36 6.23 -6.86
CA THR A 621 3.06 6.92 -8.11
C THR A 621 2.79 5.96 -9.24
N ALA A 622 3.66 4.97 -9.45
CA ALA A 622 3.50 3.99 -10.50
C ALA A 622 2.20 3.18 -10.36
N ARG A 623 1.77 2.90 -9.13
CA ARG A 623 0.57 2.09 -8.83
C ARG A 623 -0.72 2.90 -8.82
N PHE A 624 -0.76 4.04 -8.15
CA PHE A 624 -1.98 4.84 -7.95
C PHE A 624 -2.15 5.95 -8.98
N PHE A 625 -1.05 6.45 -9.56
CA PHE A 625 -1.04 7.60 -10.46
C PHE A 625 -0.27 7.28 -11.75
N PRO A 626 -0.58 6.18 -12.46
CA PRO A 626 0.15 5.80 -13.65
C PRO A 626 0.06 6.94 -14.66
N ALA A 627 1.22 7.46 -15.08
CA ALA A 627 1.27 8.50 -16.10
C ALA A 627 0.49 8.01 -17.32
N MET A 628 -0.49 8.81 -17.77
CA MET A 628 -1.13 8.54 -19.04
C MET A 628 -0.01 8.62 -20.07
N LYS A 629 0.30 7.49 -20.73
CA LYS A 629 1.20 7.50 -21.87
C LYS A 629 0.61 8.53 -22.81
N SER A 630 1.25 9.68 -22.96
CA SER A 630 0.86 10.67 -23.95
C SER A 630 0.98 9.94 -25.28
N GLY A 631 -0.14 9.41 -25.79
CA GLY A 631 -0.19 8.87 -27.13
C GLY A 631 0.45 9.92 -28.02
N SER A 632 1.39 9.48 -28.86
CA SER A 632 2.09 10.27 -29.87
C SER A 632 1.26 11.52 -30.24
N LYS A 633 1.82 12.71 -30.00
CA LYS A 633 1.18 14.05 -30.00
C LYS A 633 0.35 14.42 -31.25
N LYS A 634 0.06 13.51 -32.17
CA LYS A 634 -0.73 13.73 -33.37
C LYS A 634 -2.24 13.93 -33.12
N SER A 635 -2.75 13.75 -31.90
CA SER A 635 -4.14 14.09 -31.56
C SER A 635 -4.28 14.66 -30.14
N SER A 636 -3.60 15.78 -29.86
CA SER A 636 -3.98 16.56 -28.68
C SER A 636 -5.43 17.06 -28.86
N PRO A 637 -6.35 16.83 -27.91
CA PRO A 637 -7.73 17.26 -28.05
C PRO A 637 -7.81 18.78 -28.21
N ARG A 638 -8.41 19.24 -29.33
CA ARG A 638 -8.52 20.64 -29.75
C ARG A 638 -9.02 21.60 -28.64
N TRP A 639 -9.76 21.08 -27.67
CA TRP A 639 -10.34 21.84 -26.56
C TRP A 639 -9.34 22.22 -25.45
N MET A 640 -8.20 21.52 -25.28
CA MET A 640 -7.16 21.96 -24.33
C MET A 640 -6.53 23.28 -24.76
N ALA A 641 -6.31 23.46 -26.07
CA ALA A 641 -5.84 24.72 -26.63
C ALA A 641 -6.89 25.85 -26.54
N GLU A 642 -8.18 25.50 -26.59
CA GLU A 642 -9.30 26.46 -26.56
C GLU A 642 -9.55 27.01 -25.14
N SER A 643 -9.45 26.17 -24.10
CA SER A 643 -9.63 26.58 -22.70
C SER A 643 -8.46 27.42 -22.17
N GLU A 644 -7.22 27.11 -22.55
CA GLU A 644 -6.06 27.95 -22.25
C GLU A 644 -6.11 29.29 -23.00
N ARG A 645 -6.58 29.31 -24.26
CA ARG A 645 -6.82 30.56 -25.01
C ARG A 645 -7.88 31.44 -24.36
N LYS A 646 -9.00 30.87 -23.87
CA LYS A 646 -10.04 31.65 -23.17
C LYS A 646 -9.56 32.20 -21.81
N ARG A 647 -8.77 31.44 -21.05
CA ARG A 647 -8.17 31.96 -19.79
C ARG A 647 -7.16 33.06 -20.05
N ASN A 648 -6.28 32.92 -21.04
CA ASN A 648 -5.28 33.94 -21.35
C ASN A 648 -5.89 35.19 -22.00
N GLY A 649 -6.98 35.06 -22.77
CA GLY A 649 -7.74 36.21 -23.29
C GLY A 649 -8.37 37.07 -22.19
N SER A 650 -8.97 36.45 -21.18
CA SER A 650 -9.59 37.18 -20.05
C SER A 650 -8.60 37.91 -19.13
N ARG A 651 -7.32 37.52 -19.14
CA ARG A 651 -6.28 38.15 -18.32
C ARG A 651 -5.68 39.41 -18.96
N VAL A 652 -5.83 39.58 -20.28
CA VAL A 652 -5.33 40.75 -21.01
C VAL A 652 -6.35 41.91 -20.98
N GLU A 653 -7.66 41.63 -20.93
CA GLU A 653 -8.69 42.68 -20.86
C GLU A 653 -8.84 43.33 -19.46
N SER A 654 -8.37 42.69 -18.39
CA SER A 654 -8.43 43.26 -17.02
C SER A 654 -7.27 44.23 -16.68
N ARG A 655 -6.31 44.46 -17.59
CA ARG A 655 -5.19 45.39 -17.37
C ARG A 655 -5.27 46.71 -18.15
N PHE A 656 -6.35 46.98 -18.88
CA PHE A 656 -6.51 48.20 -19.68
C PHE A 656 -7.70 49.11 -19.31
N SER A 657 -8.34 48.92 -18.16
CA SER A 657 -9.48 49.76 -17.73
C SER A 657 -9.36 50.28 -16.29
N SER A 658 -8.22 50.87 -15.95
CA SER A 658 -8.08 51.68 -14.73
C SER A 658 -6.89 52.64 -14.84
N CYS A 659 -7.01 53.66 -15.69
CA CYS A 659 -6.23 54.90 -15.60
C CYS A 659 -6.78 55.93 -16.59
N ALA A 660 -7.80 56.68 -16.20
CA ALA A 660 -8.14 58.01 -16.75
C ALA A 660 -9.41 58.57 -16.08
N SER A 661 -9.29 59.21 -14.91
CA SER A 661 -10.14 60.35 -14.56
C SER A 661 -9.64 61.04 -13.30
N SER A 662 -8.82 62.08 -13.50
CA SER A 662 -8.63 63.18 -12.54
C SER A 662 -7.70 64.21 -13.19
N TYR A 663 -8.28 65.18 -13.90
CA TYR A 663 -7.84 66.57 -14.07
C TYR A 663 -8.85 67.31 -14.97
N LEU A 664 -9.93 67.79 -14.35
CA LEU A 664 -10.55 69.11 -14.47
C LEU A 664 -11.83 69.13 -13.62
#